data_AF-A0A957ITN2-F1
#
_entry.id   AF-A0A957ITN2-F1
#
_cell.length_a   1.000
_cell.length_b   1.000
_cell.length_c   1.000
_cell.angle_alpha   90.00
_cell.angle_beta   90.00
_cell.angle_gamma   90.00
#
_symmetry.space_group_name_H-M   'P 1'
#
loop_
_entity.id
_entity.type
_entity.pdbx_description
1 polymer ?
#
loop_
_entity_poly.entity_id
_entity_poly.type
_entity_poly.pdbx_seq_one_letter_code
_entity_poly.pdbx_strand_id
1 'polypeptide(L)'
;MFGLMLTTMIACNPIAEDDPRLRPTQFPLDITPTIFIAQRPTDPSPPTEEPVPTPEPIAETNPTLGGTPLPPQGWQWIGGESLGAQIAVPNVWVDMAARLDEMAFTNRLGLPTLFAADLERTGLSLLGGKTVDTGAYVMGLLTSYDLATNSPVEGLAVLQADLGQSVTAVSEITPFIRVEDGLGQTAVASAYIEVEGSIPGLPPIVGQMLHTRILLFTFGSNQTNASSSQIAFFFGSDVAHWDTYETLFSQMAETIIIHQLRPSLRLGEGTVVVVGDLTDGANVTRLLNQGGRDLWTFRSEGAQFVTFQLHPESANLDLSLQLFDPTGQTIADVDNGYAGDTEIVTDVFLNDPGVYIAAVNDFSSTIGRYQLQLAITSEPQFGEGGTIHFGESIQNRLQAGKQHVWTFSGTANQLISVVLTPGSETFDAILDLYGPDGQRLVALDEGFSGDAEVIAGYALPVTGPFSIMVRNFAEGGDGTYALALDEGGESTLNFFDAGDLAYGQTQQETLRPNEAQAWFFNGTEGDVVQVKASPLDDQLDLEIWLLDPNVVRLATTDDHLVGQTEAVEVSLPHDGQYVVLVRDYYGLAGAYEIQLMAMQSQTAVSAGTLNLGQTVVGQLATGTRAAWSFEGQAEMPIQITLAPTQPTHDLVLSLLTPDGETALEVDEHGAGEAEQVAQFVLPTNGRWQLVVEEFFAQPADYQLTLNFAP
;
A
#
# COMPACT_ATOMS: atom_id res chain seq x y z
N MET A 1 36.34 -60.36 -21.12
CA MET A 1 35.33 -59.68 -21.95
C MET A 1 35.72 -58.21 -21.95
N PHE A 2 36.30 -57.71 -23.03
CA PHE A 2 36.84 -56.35 -23.14
C PHE A 2 35.70 -55.34 -23.37
N GLY A 3 35.67 -54.27 -22.59
CA GLY A 3 34.78 -53.12 -22.78
C GLY A 3 35.62 -51.84 -22.88
N LEU A 4 35.45 -51.11 -23.98
CA LEU A 4 36.23 -49.95 -24.41
C LEU A 4 35.60 -48.67 -23.81
N MET A 5 36.37 -47.85 -23.07
CA MET A 5 35.99 -46.48 -22.72
C MET A 5 36.87 -45.50 -23.52
N LEU A 6 36.24 -44.59 -24.27
CA LEU A 6 36.89 -43.43 -24.87
C LEU A 6 36.67 -42.20 -23.97
N THR A 7 37.77 -41.60 -23.52
CA THR A 7 37.81 -40.27 -22.90
C THR A 7 38.53 -39.30 -23.85
N THR A 8 37.85 -38.25 -24.29
CA THR A 8 38.46 -37.13 -25.03
C THR A 8 38.56 -35.92 -24.11
N MET A 9 39.79 -35.52 -23.77
CA MET A 9 40.09 -34.18 -23.27
C MET A 9 40.43 -33.28 -24.47
N ILE A 10 39.84 -32.08 -24.54
CA ILE A 10 40.29 -31.03 -25.46
C ILE A 10 40.61 -29.80 -24.60
N ALA A 11 41.88 -29.39 -24.68
CA ALA A 11 42.38 -28.13 -24.16
C ALA A 11 42.09 -27.02 -25.19
N CYS A 12 41.43 -25.94 -24.76
CA CYS A 12 41.29 -24.73 -25.57
C CYS A 12 42.39 -23.73 -25.20
N ASN A 13 43.17 -23.36 -26.20
CA ASN A 13 44.19 -22.31 -26.20
C ASN A 13 43.55 -21.07 -26.86
N PRO A 14 43.70 -19.85 -26.33
CA PRO A 14 43.09 -18.65 -26.92
C PRO A 14 43.80 -18.25 -28.23
N ILE A 15 43.00 -17.94 -29.25
CA ILE A 15 43.47 -17.47 -30.57
C ILE A 15 43.51 -15.94 -30.56
N ALA A 16 44.66 -15.41 -30.96
CA ALA A 16 44.96 -13.99 -31.12
C ALA A 16 44.27 -13.37 -32.35
N GLU A 17 43.97 -12.07 -32.25
CA GLU A 17 43.13 -11.22 -33.14
C GLU A 17 43.60 -11.00 -34.60
N ASP A 18 44.50 -11.79 -35.17
CA ASP A 18 45.10 -11.49 -36.49
C ASP A 18 44.99 -12.64 -37.53
N ASP A 19 43.78 -13.13 -37.84
CA ASP A 19 43.55 -13.94 -39.07
C ASP A 19 42.94 -13.09 -40.21
N PRO A 20 43.69 -12.82 -41.30
CA PRO A 20 43.31 -11.91 -42.37
C PRO A 20 42.28 -12.45 -43.39
N ARG A 21 41.48 -13.47 -43.05
CA ARG A 21 40.51 -14.10 -43.99
C ARG A 21 39.04 -13.72 -43.81
N LEU A 22 38.70 -12.82 -42.89
CA LEU A 22 37.31 -12.43 -42.60
C LEU A 22 37.08 -10.91 -42.71
N ARG A 23 37.34 -10.30 -43.88
CA ARG A 23 36.96 -8.90 -44.15
C ARG A 23 35.89 -8.79 -45.25
N PRO A 24 34.73 -8.17 -44.99
CA PRO A 24 33.83 -7.69 -46.03
C PRO A 24 34.35 -6.41 -46.70
N THR A 25 34.07 -6.26 -47.99
CA THR A 25 34.48 -5.17 -48.89
C THR A 25 33.84 -3.81 -48.58
N GLN A 26 34.64 -2.74 -48.61
CA GLN A 26 34.28 -1.33 -48.41
C GLN A 26 34.29 -0.58 -49.77
N PHE A 27 33.30 0.29 -50.03
CA PHE A 27 33.35 1.33 -51.07
C PHE A 27 33.39 2.73 -50.40
N PRO A 28 34.15 3.71 -50.94
CA PRO A 28 34.48 4.94 -50.23
C PRO A 28 33.52 6.11 -50.51
N LEU A 29 33.26 6.93 -49.48
CA LEU A 29 32.68 8.27 -49.58
C LEU A 29 33.79 9.29 -49.39
N ASP A 30 33.88 10.24 -50.32
CA ASP A 30 34.92 11.25 -50.43
C ASP A 30 34.24 12.61 -50.60
N ILE A 31 34.34 13.50 -49.60
CA ILE A 31 34.37 14.97 -49.79
C ILE A 31 34.62 15.74 -48.48
N THR A 32 35.68 16.56 -48.48
CA THR A 32 35.97 17.68 -47.57
C THR A 32 36.30 18.95 -48.40
N PRO A 33 36.34 20.17 -47.81
CA PRO A 33 35.74 21.40 -48.37
C PRO A 33 36.73 22.36 -49.07
N THR A 34 36.21 23.45 -49.66
CA THR A 34 36.99 24.65 -50.03
C THR A 34 36.17 25.94 -49.82
N ILE A 35 36.78 26.93 -49.18
CA ILE A 35 36.27 28.28 -48.86
C ILE A 35 36.91 29.30 -49.83
N PHE A 36 36.17 30.33 -50.30
CA PHE A 36 36.72 31.66 -50.60
C PHE A 36 35.68 32.79 -50.40
N ILE A 37 36.20 33.97 -50.04
CA ILE A 37 35.64 35.10 -49.27
C ILE A 37 35.08 36.24 -50.15
N ALA A 38 34.08 37.01 -49.68
CA ALA A 38 34.01 38.47 -49.94
C ALA A 38 33.17 39.24 -48.90
N GLN A 39 33.70 40.39 -48.47
CA GLN A 39 33.15 41.32 -47.47
C GLN A 39 32.11 42.30 -48.04
N ARG A 40 31.28 42.83 -47.12
CA ARG A 40 30.08 43.70 -47.26
C ARG A 40 30.38 45.14 -47.74
N PRO A 41 29.41 45.81 -48.40
CA PRO A 41 29.04 47.17 -48.00
C PRO A 41 27.52 47.39 -47.81
N THR A 42 27.21 48.57 -47.28
CA THR A 42 26.06 49.05 -46.49
C THR A 42 24.73 49.33 -47.23
N ASP A 43 23.67 49.37 -46.42
CA ASP A 43 22.21 49.55 -46.61
C ASP A 43 21.73 50.84 -47.34
N PRO A 44 20.49 50.88 -47.87
CA PRO A 44 19.46 51.67 -47.15
C PRO A 44 18.03 51.10 -47.14
N SER A 45 17.43 51.13 -45.94
CA SER A 45 16.03 51.35 -45.51
C SER A 45 14.81 50.74 -46.26
N PRO A 46 13.79 50.22 -45.53
CA PRO A 46 12.65 49.49 -46.11
C PRO A 46 11.47 50.41 -46.48
N PRO A 47 10.62 50.00 -47.44
CA PRO A 47 9.22 50.40 -47.47
C PRO A 47 8.31 49.25 -47.00
N THR A 48 7.31 49.66 -46.23
CA THR A 48 6.20 48.96 -45.61
C THR A 48 5.50 47.91 -46.51
N GLU A 49 5.37 46.67 -46.02
CA GLU A 49 4.41 45.69 -46.56
C GLU A 49 3.21 45.54 -45.62
N GLU A 50 2.03 45.52 -46.23
CA GLU A 50 0.70 45.43 -45.62
C GLU A 50 0.48 44.10 -44.90
N PRO A 51 -0.39 44.04 -43.86
CA PRO A 51 -0.70 42.79 -43.19
C PRO A 51 -1.43 41.84 -44.15
N VAL A 52 -0.83 40.69 -44.42
CA VAL A 52 -1.47 39.55 -45.09
C VAL A 52 -2.64 39.08 -44.21
N PRO A 53 -3.85 38.85 -44.75
CA PRO A 53 -5.01 38.47 -43.97
C PRO A 53 -4.78 37.10 -43.29
N THR A 54 -5.04 37.05 -42.00
CA THR A 54 -5.09 35.82 -41.21
C THR A 54 -6.05 34.83 -41.89
N PRO A 55 -5.63 33.58 -42.13
CA PRO A 55 -6.55 32.55 -42.62
C PRO A 55 -7.70 32.40 -41.62
N GLU A 56 -8.94 32.27 -42.12
CA GLU A 56 -10.07 31.88 -41.27
C GLU A 56 -9.71 30.58 -40.53
N PRO A 57 -10.09 30.45 -39.24
CA PRO A 57 -9.87 29.21 -38.50
C PRO A 57 -10.51 28.07 -39.28
N ILE A 58 -9.73 27.04 -39.59
CA ILE A 58 -10.29 25.78 -40.04
C ILE A 58 -11.25 25.35 -38.93
N ALA A 59 -12.55 25.28 -39.23
CA ALA A 59 -13.52 24.73 -38.30
C ALA A 59 -13.03 23.33 -37.93
N GLU A 60 -12.66 23.15 -36.67
CA GLU A 60 -12.38 21.85 -36.10
C GLU A 60 -13.63 21.00 -36.31
N THR A 61 -13.58 20.11 -37.29
CA THR A 61 -14.43 18.93 -37.23
C THR A 61 -13.84 18.08 -36.12
N ASN A 62 -14.31 18.32 -34.89
CA ASN A 62 -14.14 17.37 -33.80
C ASN A 62 -14.38 15.98 -34.36
N PRO A 63 -13.43 15.02 -34.26
CA PRO A 63 -13.85 13.64 -34.30
C PRO A 63 -14.89 13.54 -33.18
N THR A 64 -16.12 13.15 -33.49
CA THR A 64 -17.07 12.80 -32.45
C THR A 64 -16.42 11.66 -31.68
N LEU A 65 -15.81 11.97 -30.53
CA LEU A 65 -15.64 11.00 -29.46
C LEU A 65 -17.02 10.38 -29.30
N GLY A 66 -17.14 9.10 -29.63
CA GLY A 66 -18.31 8.34 -29.21
C GLY A 66 -18.28 8.39 -27.70
N GLY A 67 -19.05 9.30 -27.11
CA GLY A 67 -19.21 9.35 -25.66
C GLY A 67 -19.69 7.98 -25.20
N THR A 68 -19.20 7.51 -24.06
CA THR A 68 -19.68 6.31 -23.40
C THR A 68 -21.21 6.26 -23.51
N PRO A 69 -21.81 5.17 -24.04
CA PRO A 69 -23.26 5.08 -24.16
C PRO A 69 -23.90 5.35 -22.79
N LEU A 70 -25.03 6.06 -22.78
CA LEU A 70 -25.76 6.28 -21.53
C LEU A 70 -26.12 4.92 -20.90
N PRO A 71 -26.01 4.79 -19.57
CA PRO A 71 -26.40 3.55 -18.91
C PRO A 71 -27.92 3.33 -19.09
N PRO A 72 -28.41 2.09 -18.95
CA PRO A 72 -29.83 1.80 -18.93
C PRO A 72 -30.59 2.70 -17.94
N GLN A 73 -31.88 2.95 -18.19
CA GLN A 73 -32.67 3.82 -17.32
C GLN A 73 -32.71 3.26 -15.88
N GLY A 74 -32.31 4.07 -14.90
CA GLY A 74 -32.25 3.69 -13.48
C GLY A 74 -30.93 3.03 -13.05
N TRP A 75 -29.92 3.06 -13.92
CA TRP A 75 -28.61 2.48 -13.71
C TRP A 75 -27.52 3.55 -13.83
N GLN A 76 -26.37 3.27 -13.23
CA GLN A 76 -25.18 4.09 -13.21
C GLN A 76 -23.98 3.30 -13.71
N TRP A 77 -23.01 3.99 -14.31
CA TRP A 77 -21.72 3.39 -14.65
C TRP A 77 -20.84 3.37 -13.40
N ILE A 78 -20.23 2.22 -13.14
CA ILE A 78 -19.04 2.09 -12.29
C ILE A 78 -17.88 1.68 -13.21
N GLY A 79 -16.68 2.15 -12.92
CA GLY A 79 -15.54 1.95 -13.81
C GLY A 79 -15.31 3.04 -14.85
N GLY A 80 -14.35 2.82 -15.73
CA GLY A 80 -14.08 3.73 -16.84
C GLY A 80 -12.91 3.29 -17.71
N GLU A 81 -12.58 4.10 -18.72
CA GLU A 81 -11.43 3.87 -19.60
C GLU A 81 -10.13 3.74 -18.81
N SER A 82 -10.02 4.53 -17.74
CA SER A 82 -8.89 4.43 -16.82
C SER A 82 -8.85 3.05 -16.18
N LEU A 83 -9.97 2.54 -15.67
CA LEU A 83 -10.05 1.29 -14.91
C LEU A 83 -9.89 0.01 -15.76
N GLY A 84 -9.66 0.16 -17.06
CA GLY A 84 -9.59 -0.94 -18.03
C GLY A 84 -10.94 -1.58 -18.34
N ALA A 85 -11.92 -1.43 -17.45
CA ALA A 85 -13.28 -1.85 -17.66
C ALA A 85 -14.28 -0.93 -16.95
N GLN A 86 -15.53 -1.02 -17.38
CA GLN A 86 -16.68 -0.41 -16.75
C GLN A 86 -17.90 -1.31 -16.88
N ILE A 87 -18.87 -1.16 -15.99
CA ILE A 87 -20.12 -1.92 -16.00
C ILE A 87 -21.24 -1.02 -15.49
N ALA A 88 -22.45 -1.21 -16.00
CA ALA A 88 -23.62 -0.52 -15.46
C ALA A 88 -24.23 -1.37 -14.35
N VAL A 89 -24.53 -0.72 -13.21
CA VAL A 89 -25.23 -1.31 -12.08
C VAL A 89 -26.47 -0.46 -11.74
N PRO A 90 -27.52 -1.00 -11.11
CA PRO A 90 -28.66 -0.20 -10.65
C PRO A 90 -28.21 0.96 -9.75
N ASN A 91 -28.91 2.09 -9.82
CA ASN A 91 -28.60 3.28 -9.01
C ASN A 91 -28.68 3.06 -7.49
N VAL A 92 -29.28 1.96 -7.07
CA VAL A 92 -29.40 1.58 -5.65
C VAL A 92 -28.18 0.81 -5.14
N TRP A 93 -27.32 0.32 -6.04
CA TRP A 93 -26.06 -0.32 -5.68
C TRP A 93 -25.02 0.73 -5.30
N VAL A 94 -24.15 0.36 -4.37
CA VAL A 94 -23.10 1.22 -3.81
C VAL A 94 -21.77 0.86 -4.45
N ASP A 95 -21.08 1.87 -4.99
CA ASP A 95 -19.71 1.73 -5.49
C ASP A 95 -18.74 1.68 -4.31
N MET A 96 -17.99 0.60 -4.23
CA MET A 96 -17.07 0.26 -3.15
C MET A 96 -15.61 0.29 -3.60
N ALA A 97 -15.32 0.72 -4.83
CA ALA A 97 -13.96 0.71 -5.36
C ALA A 97 -12.97 1.51 -4.50
N ALA A 98 -13.43 2.60 -3.86
CA ALA A 98 -12.62 3.41 -2.93
C ALA A 98 -12.37 2.76 -1.55
N ARG A 99 -12.93 1.58 -1.29
CA ARG A 99 -12.74 0.82 -0.03
C ARG A 99 -11.84 -0.40 -0.21
N LEU A 100 -11.23 -0.55 -1.39
CA LEU A 100 -10.36 -1.68 -1.73
C LEU A 100 -8.93 -1.55 -1.18
N ASP A 101 -8.61 -0.46 -0.49
CA ASP A 101 -7.26 0.01 -0.07
C ASP A 101 -6.22 -1.10 0.16
N GLU A 102 -6.14 -1.75 1.32
CA GLU A 102 -5.12 -2.78 1.59
C GLU A 102 -5.54 -4.19 1.12
N MET A 103 -6.84 -4.45 1.03
CA MET A 103 -7.40 -5.76 0.68
C MET A 103 -7.22 -6.13 -0.79
N ALA A 104 -7.12 -5.13 -1.68
CA ALA A 104 -6.95 -5.33 -3.12
C ALA A 104 -5.70 -6.13 -3.49
N PHE A 105 -4.65 -6.04 -2.66
CA PHE A 105 -3.32 -6.49 -3.04
C PHE A 105 -3.04 -7.95 -2.73
N THR A 106 -3.82 -8.57 -1.83
CA THR A 106 -3.70 -10.00 -1.44
C THR A 106 -4.34 -10.97 -2.45
N ASN A 107 -4.95 -10.43 -3.52
CA ASN A 107 -5.67 -11.23 -4.49
C ASN A 107 -4.74 -11.90 -5.51
N ARG A 108 -4.44 -13.18 -5.28
CA ARG A 108 -3.63 -14.03 -6.17
C ARG A 108 -4.17 -14.14 -7.60
N LEU A 109 -5.45 -13.83 -7.83
CA LEU A 109 -6.04 -13.94 -9.17
C LEU A 109 -5.81 -12.71 -10.06
N GLY A 110 -5.43 -11.57 -9.48
CA GLY A 110 -5.28 -10.29 -10.17
C GLY A 110 -5.77 -9.11 -9.34
N LEU A 111 -5.51 -7.90 -9.84
CA LEU A 111 -5.80 -6.67 -9.11
C LEU A 111 -7.30 -6.31 -9.25
N PRO A 112 -8.08 -6.21 -8.16
CA PRO A 112 -9.44 -5.73 -8.23
C PRO A 112 -9.45 -4.24 -8.60
N THR A 113 -10.15 -3.91 -9.67
CA THR A 113 -10.28 -2.54 -10.20
C THR A 113 -11.72 -2.01 -10.14
N LEU A 114 -12.69 -2.86 -9.79
CA LEU A 114 -14.10 -2.50 -9.64
C LEU A 114 -14.67 -3.30 -8.48
N PHE A 115 -15.46 -2.67 -7.62
CA PHE A 115 -16.24 -3.37 -6.62
C PHE A 115 -17.53 -2.61 -6.34
N ALA A 116 -18.67 -3.29 -6.39
CA ALA A 116 -19.95 -2.70 -5.99
C ALA A 116 -20.82 -3.75 -5.30
N ALA A 117 -21.63 -3.30 -4.36
CA ALA A 117 -22.55 -4.14 -3.61
C ALA A 117 -23.98 -3.60 -3.68
N ASP A 118 -24.96 -4.47 -3.48
CA ASP A 118 -26.37 -4.07 -3.49
C ASP A 118 -26.75 -3.14 -2.34
N LEU A 119 -26.00 -3.22 -1.22
CA LEU A 119 -26.10 -2.35 -0.06
C LEU A 119 -24.71 -2.01 0.48
N GLU A 120 -24.58 -0.85 1.13
CA GLU A 120 -23.31 -0.42 1.72
C GLU A 120 -22.79 -1.44 2.75
N ARG A 121 -23.70 -1.92 3.60
CA ARG A 121 -23.41 -2.93 4.61
C ARG A 121 -22.94 -4.25 4.03
N THR A 122 -23.54 -4.73 2.93
CA THR A 122 -23.11 -5.96 2.25
C THR A 122 -21.64 -5.86 1.85
N GLY A 123 -21.25 -4.75 1.21
CA GLY A 123 -19.88 -4.54 0.77
C GLY A 123 -18.90 -4.42 1.95
N LEU A 124 -19.25 -3.69 3.01
CA LEU A 124 -18.40 -3.58 4.20
C LEU A 124 -18.25 -4.92 4.95
N SER A 125 -19.30 -5.74 5.04
CA SER A 125 -19.20 -7.09 5.62
C SER A 125 -18.27 -7.98 4.81
N LEU A 126 -18.42 -7.99 3.49
CA LEU A 126 -17.54 -8.77 2.60
C LEU A 126 -16.07 -8.33 2.70
N LEU A 127 -15.82 -7.02 2.76
CA LEU A 127 -14.48 -6.47 2.96
C LEU A 127 -13.95 -6.74 4.38
N GLY A 128 -14.79 -6.71 5.40
CA GLY A 128 -14.40 -7.02 6.78
C GLY A 128 -14.26 -8.51 7.10
N GLY A 129 -14.43 -9.40 6.11
CA GLY A 129 -14.43 -10.86 6.34
C GLY A 129 -15.58 -11.36 7.22
N LYS A 130 -16.68 -10.61 7.30
CA LYS A 130 -17.88 -10.94 8.07
C LYS A 130 -18.91 -11.65 7.20
N THR A 131 -19.66 -12.60 7.78
CA THR A 131 -20.74 -13.31 7.09
C THR A 131 -21.83 -12.36 6.59
N VAL A 132 -22.42 -12.68 5.45
CA VAL A 132 -23.57 -11.98 4.87
C VAL A 132 -24.75 -12.95 4.77
N ASP A 133 -25.86 -12.60 5.44
CA ASP A 133 -27.09 -13.40 5.40
C ASP A 133 -27.91 -13.17 4.12
N THR A 134 -27.89 -11.95 3.60
CA THR A 134 -28.53 -11.53 2.36
C THR A 134 -27.69 -10.47 1.68
N GLY A 135 -27.39 -10.63 0.40
CA GLY A 135 -26.76 -9.55 -0.37
C GLY A 135 -26.09 -10.04 -1.65
N ALA A 136 -25.69 -9.09 -2.47
CA ALA A 136 -25.04 -9.36 -3.74
C ALA A 136 -23.91 -8.36 -4.00
N TYR A 137 -22.92 -8.80 -4.76
CA TYR A 137 -21.78 -7.99 -5.16
C TYR A 137 -21.36 -8.27 -6.60
N VAL A 138 -20.65 -7.30 -7.17
CA VAL A 138 -19.88 -7.45 -8.41
C VAL A 138 -18.46 -6.95 -8.17
N MET A 139 -17.47 -7.71 -8.62
CA MET A 139 -16.06 -7.35 -8.55
C MET A 139 -15.41 -7.55 -9.92
N GLY A 140 -14.61 -6.59 -10.37
CA GLY A 140 -13.83 -6.67 -11.60
C GLY A 140 -12.34 -6.74 -11.26
N LEU A 141 -11.62 -7.66 -11.89
CA LEU A 141 -10.19 -7.88 -11.68
C LEU A 141 -9.44 -7.71 -13.01
N LEU A 142 -8.36 -6.95 -12.95
CA LEU A 142 -7.33 -6.98 -13.97
C LEU A 142 -6.42 -8.18 -13.71
N THR A 143 -6.41 -9.13 -14.65
CA THR A 143 -5.68 -10.38 -14.55
C THR A 143 -4.64 -10.48 -15.66
N SER A 144 -3.57 -11.22 -15.41
CA SER A 144 -2.61 -11.55 -16.46
C SER A 144 -2.16 -13.01 -16.29
N TYR A 145 -2.95 -13.95 -16.81
CA TYR A 145 -2.51 -15.34 -16.90
C TYR A 145 -1.69 -15.53 -18.18
N ASP A 146 -0.59 -16.28 -18.10
CA ASP A 146 0.16 -16.73 -19.27
C ASP A 146 -0.62 -17.86 -19.96
N LEU A 147 -1.68 -17.47 -20.66
CA LEU A 147 -2.54 -18.37 -21.40
C LEU A 147 -1.97 -18.53 -22.80
N ALA A 148 -1.89 -19.77 -23.28
CA ALA A 148 -1.63 -20.05 -24.68
C ALA A 148 -2.76 -19.45 -25.54
N THR A 149 -2.64 -18.17 -25.90
CA THR A 149 -3.39 -17.39 -26.90
C THR A 149 -4.87 -17.76 -27.15
N ASN A 150 -5.79 -16.82 -26.88
CA ASN A 150 -7.16 -16.74 -27.43
C ASN A 150 -8.19 -17.83 -27.04
N SER A 151 -7.97 -18.59 -25.96
CA SER A 151 -8.96 -19.52 -25.44
C SER A 151 -9.45 -19.08 -24.05
N PRO A 152 -10.57 -18.34 -23.94
CA PRO A 152 -11.14 -17.96 -22.66
C PRO A 152 -11.56 -19.18 -21.83
N VAL A 153 -11.79 -20.33 -22.48
CA VAL A 153 -12.11 -21.61 -21.82
C VAL A 153 -10.87 -22.17 -21.11
N GLU A 154 -9.71 -22.18 -21.78
CA GLU A 154 -8.45 -22.61 -21.15
C GLU A 154 -8.05 -21.63 -20.05
N GLY A 155 -8.27 -20.33 -20.28
CA GLY A 155 -8.06 -19.30 -19.27
C GLY A 155 -8.87 -19.50 -18.00
N LEU A 156 -10.16 -19.77 -18.17
CA LEU A 156 -11.02 -20.00 -17.03
C LEU A 156 -10.71 -21.34 -16.33
N ALA A 157 -10.18 -22.33 -17.04
CA ALA A 157 -9.70 -23.58 -16.43
C ALA A 157 -8.43 -23.37 -15.58
N VAL A 158 -7.51 -22.50 -16.01
CA VAL A 158 -6.35 -22.07 -15.21
C VAL A 158 -6.82 -21.29 -13.99
N LEU A 159 -7.65 -20.26 -14.18
CA LEU A 159 -8.22 -19.47 -13.09
C LEU A 159 -8.94 -20.38 -12.09
N GLN A 160 -9.75 -21.34 -12.55
CA GLN A 160 -10.44 -22.31 -11.70
C GLN A 160 -9.46 -23.17 -10.87
N ALA A 161 -8.31 -23.56 -11.43
CA ALA A 161 -7.28 -24.28 -10.67
C ALA A 161 -6.67 -23.40 -9.58
N ASP A 162 -6.53 -22.10 -9.86
CA ASP A 162 -5.95 -21.10 -8.95
C ASP A 162 -6.92 -20.63 -7.86
N LEU A 163 -8.24 -20.87 -8.00
CA LEU A 163 -9.25 -20.60 -6.95
C LEU A 163 -9.01 -21.41 -5.65
N GLY A 164 -8.24 -22.50 -5.72
CA GLY A 164 -7.88 -23.32 -4.58
C GLY A 164 -8.96 -24.33 -4.14
N GLN A 165 -8.69 -25.07 -3.05
CA GLN A 165 -9.50 -26.21 -2.59
C GLN A 165 -10.82 -25.81 -1.90
N SER A 166 -10.96 -24.54 -1.49
CA SER A 166 -12.15 -24.01 -0.81
C SER A 166 -13.28 -23.59 -1.76
N VAL A 167 -13.10 -23.80 -3.07
CA VAL A 167 -14.05 -23.40 -4.12
C VAL A 167 -14.41 -24.61 -4.96
N THR A 168 -15.69 -24.83 -5.18
CA THR A 168 -16.23 -25.95 -5.96
C THR A 168 -16.97 -25.43 -7.18
N ALA A 169 -16.63 -25.92 -8.38
CA ALA A 169 -17.39 -25.62 -9.58
C ALA A 169 -18.77 -26.31 -9.56
N VAL A 170 -19.81 -25.54 -9.86
CA VAL A 170 -21.21 -26.01 -9.91
C VAL A 170 -21.79 -25.95 -11.33
N SER A 171 -21.06 -25.37 -12.29
CA SER A 171 -21.36 -25.43 -13.73
C SER A 171 -20.16 -25.89 -14.56
N GLU A 172 -20.41 -26.28 -15.82
CA GLU A 172 -19.34 -26.41 -16.82
C GLU A 172 -18.91 -25.03 -17.35
N ILE A 173 -17.64 -24.90 -17.78
CA ILE A 173 -17.14 -23.69 -18.44
C ILE A 173 -17.89 -23.50 -19.76
N THR A 174 -18.60 -22.37 -19.87
CA THR A 174 -19.47 -22.08 -21.02
C THR A 174 -18.90 -20.91 -21.83
N PRO A 175 -18.50 -21.12 -23.10
CA PRO A 175 -18.01 -20.03 -23.95
C PRO A 175 -19.17 -19.17 -24.47
N PHE A 176 -18.90 -17.88 -24.62
CA PHE A 176 -19.79 -16.94 -25.29
C PHE A 176 -18.98 -15.92 -26.11
N ILE A 177 -19.63 -15.28 -27.07
CA ILE A 177 -19.00 -14.26 -27.92
C ILE A 177 -19.61 -12.91 -27.57
N ARG A 178 -18.76 -11.94 -27.26
CA ARG A 178 -19.17 -10.54 -27.07
C ARG A 178 -18.74 -9.71 -28.27
N VAL A 179 -19.64 -8.88 -28.81
CA VAL A 179 -19.29 -7.91 -29.86
C VAL A 179 -19.00 -6.57 -29.17
N GLU A 180 -17.78 -6.06 -29.29
CA GLU A 180 -17.44 -4.76 -28.75
C GLU A 180 -17.96 -3.63 -29.64
N ASP A 181 -18.54 -2.65 -28.96
CA ASP A 181 -19.14 -1.40 -29.42
C ASP A 181 -20.35 -1.54 -30.37
N GLY A 182 -21.29 -0.60 -30.27
CA GLY A 182 -22.40 -0.47 -31.21
C GLY A 182 -21.97 -0.03 -32.63
N LEU A 183 -20.70 -0.20 -33.03
CA LEU A 183 -20.10 0.15 -34.31
C LEU A 183 -19.41 -1.06 -35.01
N GLY A 184 -19.25 -2.20 -34.33
CA GLY A 184 -19.28 -3.55 -34.89
C GLY A 184 -18.04 -4.05 -35.63
N GLN A 185 -16.84 -4.06 -35.03
CA GLN A 185 -15.68 -4.72 -35.69
C GLN A 185 -14.74 -5.61 -34.85
N THR A 186 -14.97 -5.88 -33.56
CA THR A 186 -14.16 -6.92 -32.87
C THR A 186 -14.99 -7.79 -31.95
N ALA A 187 -15.00 -9.10 -32.22
CA ALA A 187 -15.58 -10.10 -31.34
C ALA A 187 -14.55 -10.47 -30.27
N VAL A 188 -14.89 -10.28 -29.00
CA VAL A 188 -14.09 -10.72 -27.85
C VAL A 188 -14.53 -12.14 -27.49
N ALA A 189 -13.57 -13.06 -27.45
CA ALA A 189 -13.81 -14.40 -26.97
C ALA A 189 -13.92 -14.37 -25.44
N SER A 190 -15.01 -14.91 -24.91
CA SER A 190 -15.29 -14.92 -23.48
C SER A 190 -15.79 -16.29 -23.02
N ALA A 191 -15.68 -16.57 -21.72
CA ALA A 191 -16.24 -17.76 -21.09
C ALA A 191 -16.68 -17.43 -19.67
N TYR A 192 -17.61 -18.22 -19.12
CA TYR A 192 -17.99 -18.13 -17.71
C TYR A 192 -18.10 -19.50 -17.05
N ILE A 193 -17.99 -19.49 -15.72
CA ILE A 193 -18.18 -20.64 -14.83
C ILE A 193 -18.89 -20.17 -13.57
N GLU A 194 -19.70 -21.04 -12.97
CA GLU A 194 -20.31 -20.81 -11.66
C GLU A 194 -19.62 -21.69 -10.63
N VAL A 195 -19.32 -21.09 -9.48
CA VAL A 195 -18.61 -21.70 -8.38
C VAL A 195 -19.30 -21.39 -7.05
N GLU A 196 -19.12 -22.28 -6.08
CA GLU A 196 -19.52 -22.06 -4.69
C GLU A 196 -18.30 -22.14 -3.77
N GLY A 197 -18.17 -21.20 -2.84
CA GLY A 197 -17.09 -21.19 -1.86
C GLY A 197 -16.60 -19.79 -1.52
N SER A 198 -15.40 -19.72 -0.92
CA SER A 198 -14.73 -18.45 -0.62
C SER A 198 -14.28 -17.78 -1.91
N ILE A 199 -14.52 -16.48 -2.04
CA ILE A 199 -14.25 -15.78 -3.30
C ILE A 199 -12.90 -15.10 -3.23
N PRO A 200 -11.98 -15.38 -4.17
CA PRO A 200 -10.68 -14.73 -4.15
C PRO A 200 -10.78 -13.23 -4.43
N GLY A 201 -10.03 -12.45 -3.66
CA GLY A 201 -10.13 -10.98 -3.63
C GLY A 201 -10.99 -10.43 -2.50
N LEU A 202 -11.67 -11.30 -1.75
CA LEU A 202 -12.31 -10.97 -0.48
C LEU A 202 -11.67 -11.82 0.63
N PRO A 203 -11.60 -11.34 1.87
CA PRO A 203 -11.14 -12.15 3.00
C PRO A 203 -11.95 -13.44 3.12
N PRO A 204 -11.31 -14.58 3.47
CA PRO A 204 -12.02 -15.85 3.60
C PRO A 204 -12.98 -15.81 4.80
N ILE A 205 -14.26 -16.08 4.55
CA ILE A 205 -15.30 -16.05 5.58
C ILE A 205 -15.59 -17.49 6.04
N VAL A 206 -15.32 -17.79 7.31
CA VAL A 206 -15.51 -19.14 7.86
C VAL A 206 -16.99 -19.49 7.90
N GLY A 207 -17.37 -20.57 7.20
CA GLY A 207 -18.74 -21.10 7.22
C GLY A 207 -19.72 -20.46 6.24
N GLN A 208 -19.36 -19.35 5.58
CA GLN A 208 -20.17 -18.78 4.52
C GLN A 208 -19.91 -19.46 3.18
N MET A 209 -20.97 -19.74 2.44
CA MET A 209 -20.90 -20.20 1.05
C MET A 209 -21.52 -19.14 0.15
N LEU A 210 -20.70 -18.56 -0.71
CA LEU A 210 -21.15 -17.64 -1.75
C LEU A 210 -21.30 -18.42 -3.06
N HIS A 211 -22.36 -18.14 -3.80
CA HIS A 211 -22.51 -18.60 -5.18
C HIS A 211 -22.04 -17.47 -6.09
N THR A 212 -21.08 -17.75 -6.98
CA THR A 212 -20.44 -16.72 -7.82
C THR A 212 -20.27 -17.19 -9.25
N ARG A 213 -20.72 -16.34 -10.19
CA ARG A 213 -20.43 -16.48 -11.62
C ARG A 213 -19.20 -15.67 -11.97
N ILE A 214 -18.17 -16.36 -12.48
CA ILE A 214 -16.90 -15.77 -12.91
C ILE A 214 -16.90 -15.71 -14.43
N LEU A 215 -16.71 -14.51 -15.00
CA LEU A 215 -16.56 -14.28 -16.44
C LEU A 215 -15.13 -13.90 -16.73
N LEU A 216 -14.53 -14.46 -17.78
CA LEU A 216 -13.20 -14.08 -18.26
C LEU A 216 -13.27 -13.52 -19.68
N PHE A 217 -12.62 -12.37 -19.88
CA PHE A 217 -12.47 -11.70 -21.16
C PHE A 217 -11.00 -11.75 -21.59
N THR A 218 -10.72 -12.36 -22.75
CA THR A 218 -9.36 -12.49 -23.30
C THR A 218 -9.23 -11.71 -24.60
N PHE A 219 -8.16 -10.92 -24.73
CA PHE A 219 -7.90 -10.09 -25.91
C PHE A 219 -6.70 -10.61 -26.71
N GLY A 220 -6.91 -10.93 -27.99
CA GLY A 220 -5.84 -11.33 -28.88
C GLY A 220 -5.09 -10.13 -29.45
N SER A 221 -3.76 -10.11 -29.36
CA SER A 221 -2.94 -9.17 -30.12
C SER A 221 -2.65 -9.74 -31.52
N ASN A 222 -2.83 -8.94 -32.57
CA ASN A 222 -2.36 -9.26 -33.92
C ASN A 222 -0.83 -9.05 -34.07
N GLN A 223 -0.09 -8.89 -32.96
CA GLN A 223 1.34 -8.60 -32.97
C GLN A 223 2.09 -9.56 -32.04
N THR A 224 3.17 -10.12 -32.54
CA THR A 224 3.92 -11.25 -31.98
C THR A 224 4.65 -10.97 -30.65
N ASN A 225 4.40 -9.88 -29.92
CA ASN A 225 5.07 -9.55 -28.64
C ASN A 225 4.30 -8.50 -27.81
N ALA A 226 2.99 -8.65 -27.61
CA ALA A 226 2.24 -7.81 -26.66
C ALA A 226 1.40 -8.68 -25.73
N SER A 227 1.62 -8.56 -24.42
CA SER A 227 0.87 -9.19 -23.33
C SER A 227 -0.63 -9.04 -23.57
N SER A 228 -1.37 -10.15 -23.62
CA SER A 228 -2.83 -10.10 -23.68
C SER A 228 -3.36 -9.69 -22.31
N SER A 229 -3.82 -8.45 -22.16
CA SER A 229 -4.59 -8.06 -20.97
C SER A 229 -5.82 -8.96 -20.84
N GLN A 230 -6.17 -9.37 -19.62
CA GLN A 230 -7.35 -10.19 -19.35
C GLN A 230 -8.12 -9.55 -18.21
N ILE A 231 -9.45 -9.54 -18.31
CA ILE A 231 -10.30 -8.99 -17.25
C ILE A 231 -11.26 -10.08 -16.81
N ALA A 232 -11.34 -10.29 -15.50
CA ALA A 232 -12.28 -11.20 -14.88
C ALA A 232 -13.36 -10.41 -14.12
N PHE A 233 -14.61 -10.86 -14.20
CA PHE A 233 -15.71 -10.31 -13.41
C PHE A 233 -16.33 -11.40 -12.55
N PHE A 234 -16.59 -11.09 -11.30
CA PHE A 234 -17.17 -11.96 -10.30
C PHE A 234 -18.52 -11.36 -9.91
N PHE A 235 -19.59 -12.09 -10.17
CA PHE A 235 -20.96 -11.74 -9.77
C PHE A 235 -21.41 -12.74 -8.74
N GLY A 236 -21.61 -12.30 -7.49
CA GLY A 236 -21.88 -13.23 -6.41
C GLY A 236 -22.93 -12.76 -5.44
N SER A 237 -23.55 -13.74 -4.78
CA SER A 237 -24.48 -13.54 -3.66
C SER A 237 -24.31 -14.68 -2.66
N ASP A 238 -25.01 -14.61 -1.55
CA ASP A 238 -25.25 -15.83 -0.76
C ASP A 238 -26.00 -16.88 -1.60
N VAL A 239 -25.75 -18.16 -1.31
CA VAL A 239 -26.34 -19.29 -2.06
C VAL A 239 -27.88 -19.29 -1.98
N ALA A 240 -28.47 -18.86 -0.87
CA ALA A 240 -29.91 -18.91 -0.67
C ALA A 240 -30.67 -17.90 -1.54
N HIS A 241 -30.01 -16.83 -1.98
CA HIS A 241 -30.63 -15.77 -2.78
C HIS A 241 -30.12 -15.66 -4.22
N TRP A 242 -29.28 -16.58 -4.68
CA TRP A 242 -28.75 -16.59 -6.07
C TRP A 242 -29.84 -16.40 -7.14
N ASP A 243 -30.93 -17.17 -7.04
CA ASP A 243 -32.05 -17.12 -8.00
C ASP A 243 -32.72 -15.73 -8.08
N THR A 244 -32.57 -14.91 -7.04
CA THR A 244 -33.10 -13.53 -7.00
C THR A 244 -32.25 -12.59 -7.86
N TYR A 245 -30.94 -12.81 -7.90
CA TYR A 245 -29.97 -11.93 -8.55
C TYR A 245 -29.52 -12.44 -9.93
N GLU A 246 -29.69 -13.72 -10.26
CA GLU A 246 -29.21 -14.34 -11.51
C GLU A 246 -29.61 -13.56 -12.77
N THR A 247 -30.87 -13.14 -12.85
CA THR A 247 -31.39 -12.36 -13.99
C THR A 247 -30.75 -10.97 -14.04
N LEU A 248 -30.56 -10.33 -12.87
CA LEU A 248 -29.92 -9.01 -12.79
C LEU A 248 -28.44 -9.09 -13.18
N PHE A 249 -27.70 -10.11 -12.70
CA PHE A 249 -26.30 -10.33 -13.08
C PHE A 249 -26.14 -10.55 -14.58
N SER A 250 -27.07 -11.29 -15.19
CA SER A 250 -27.08 -11.48 -16.64
C SER A 250 -27.27 -10.14 -17.38
N GLN A 251 -28.17 -9.28 -16.88
CA GLN A 251 -28.36 -7.93 -17.44
C GLN A 251 -27.13 -7.03 -17.23
N MET A 252 -26.50 -7.05 -16.06
CA MET A 252 -25.27 -6.31 -15.79
C MET A 252 -24.13 -6.76 -16.70
N ALA A 253 -23.95 -8.07 -16.88
CA ALA A 253 -22.91 -8.63 -17.74
C ALA A 253 -23.04 -8.16 -19.20
N GLU A 254 -24.26 -7.94 -19.70
CA GLU A 254 -24.50 -7.37 -21.03
C GLU A 254 -23.96 -5.95 -21.18
N THR A 255 -23.85 -5.19 -20.09
CA THR A 255 -23.43 -3.77 -20.09
C THR A 255 -21.93 -3.55 -19.98
N ILE A 256 -21.14 -4.58 -19.62
CA ILE A 256 -19.68 -4.47 -19.42
C ILE A 256 -19.03 -3.79 -20.63
N ILE A 257 -18.16 -2.81 -20.47
CA ILE A 257 -17.33 -2.30 -21.56
C ILE A 257 -15.88 -2.49 -21.13
N ILE A 258 -15.10 -3.11 -22.00
CA ILE A 258 -13.66 -3.28 -21.78
C ILE A 258 -12.95 -2.23 -22.64
N HIS A 259 -11.96 -1.60 -22.05
CA HIS A 259 -11.16 -0.56 -22.68
C HIS A 259 -9.77 -1.12 -22.94
N GLN A 260 -9.13 -0.66 -24.02
CA GLN A 260 -7.69 -0.88 -24.15
C GLN A 260 -7.01 -0.17 -22.98
N LEU A 261 -6.29 -0.92 -22.15
CA LEU A 261 -5.48 -0.37 -21.07
C LEU A 261 -4.51 0.65 -21.68
N ARG A 262 -4.83 1.92 -21.51
CA ARG A 262 -3.87 3.01 -21.64
C ARG A 262 -3.14 3.12 -20.29
N PRO A 263 -1.90 3.63 -20.22
CA PRO A 263 -1.11 3.78 -18.98
C PRO A 263 -1.68 4.70 -17.87
N SER A 264 -3.00 4.77 -17.69
CA SER A 264 -3.66 5.72 -16.80
C SER A 264 -4.98 5.18 -16.26
N LEU A 265 -4.88 4.25 -15.31
CA LEU A 265 -5.95 3.88 -14.38
C LEU A 265 -6.17 4.98 -13.32
N ARG A 266 -7.40 5.21 -12.83
CA ARG A 266 -7.74 6.23 -11.81
C ARG A 266 -8.90 5.68 -11.00
N LEU A 267 -8.61 5.15 -9.82
CA LEU A 267 -9.60 4.77 -8.80
C LEU A 267 -9.91 5.99 -7.91
N GLY A 268 -11.11 6.04 -7.31
CA GLY A 268 -11.62 7.17 -6.51
C GLY A 268 -10.77 7.51 -5.27
N GLU A 269 -11.13 8.62 -4.59
CA GLU A 269 -10.33 9.37 -3.60
C GLU A 269 -9.30 8.53 -2.81
N GLY A 270 -8.03 8.69 -3.23
CA GLY A 270 -6.96 7.71 -3.13
C GLY A 270 -6.59 7.21 -4.54
N THR A 271 -5.89 8.04 -5.33
CA THR A 271 -5.74 7.84 -6.79
C THR A 271 -4.79 6.68 -7.12
N VAL A 272 -5.18 5.43 -6.89
CA VAL A 272 -4.40 4.28 -7.33
C VAL A 272 -4.47 4.14 -8.86
N VAL A 273 -3.31 4.08 -9.50
CA VAL A 273 -3.12 4.00 -10.93
C VAL A 273 -2.25 2.81 -11.29
N VAL A 274 -2.83 1.73 -11.83
CA VAL A 274 -2.03 0.76 -12.59
C VAL A 274 -1.47 1.45 -13.82
N VAL A 275 -0.15 1.54 -13.85
CA VAL A 275 0.60 2.23 -14.89
C VAL A 275 0.95 1.31 -16.04
N GLY A 276 1.42 0.10 -15.74
CA GLY A 276 1.79 -0.89 -16.75
C GLY A 276 2.81 -1.90 -16.28
N ASP A 277 3.21 -2.77 -17.21
CA ASP A 277 4.19 -3.82 -17.00
C ASP A 277 5.62 -3.32 -17.21
N LEU A 278 6.50 -3.54 -16.23
CA LEU A 278 7.95 -3.38 -16.34
C LEU A 278 8.61 -4.69 -16.80
N THR A 279 9.75 -4.54 -17.46
CA THR A 279 10.62 -5.64 -17.88
C THR A 279 12.03 -5.40 -17.37
N ASP A 280 12.89 -6.41 -17.38
CA ASP A 280 14.28 -6.25 -16.98
C ASP A 280 14.99 -5.12 -17.77
N GLY A 281 15.67 -4.23 -17.06
CA GLY A 281 16.31 -3.03 -17.62
C GLY A 281 15.34 -1.88 -17.92
N ALA A 282 14.09 -1.95 -17.46
CA ALA A 282 13.15 -0.85 -17.64
C ALA A 282 13.64 0.42 -16.93
N ASN A 283 13.45 1.56 -17.59
CA ASN A 283 13.64 2.89 -17.04
C ASN A 283 12.49 3.77 -17.55
N VAL A 284 11.56 4.09 -16.66
CA VAL A 284 10.31 4.76 -16.98
C VAL A 284 10.22 6.08 -16.23
N THR A 285 9.68 7.11 -16.89
CA THR A 285 9.43 8.42 -16.27
C THR A 285 7.95 8.70 -16.28
N ARG A 286 7.41 9.19 -15.15
CA ARG A 286 5.98 9.41 -14.99
C ARG A 286 5.66 10.63 -14.13
N LEU A 287 4.49 11.22 -14.36
CA LEU A 287 3.87 12.19 -13.48
C LEU A 287 2.99 11.44 -12.47
N LEU A 288 3.38 11.50 -11.20
CA LEU A 288 2.53 11.12 -10.08
C LEU A 288 1.50 12.22 -9.85
N ASN A 289 0.22 11.83 -9.75
CA ASN A 289 -0.87 12.79 -9.53
C ASN A 289 -1.13 12.97 -8.04
N GLN A 290 -1.84 14.04 -7.68
CA GLN A 290 -2.16 14.36 -6.29
C GLN A 290 -2.90 13.21 -5.61
N GLY A 291 -2.45 12.81 -4.42
CA GLY A 291 -2.99 11.66 -3.69
C GLY A 291 -2.93 10.36 -4.47
N GLY A 292 -1.99 10.25 -5.42
CA GLY A 292 -1.90 9.14 -6.35
C GLY A 292 -0.85 8.12 -5.97
N ARG A 293 -1.18 6.86 -6.24
CA ARG A 293 -0.34 5.69 -6.03
C ARG A 293 -0.18 4.97 -7.35
N ASP A 294 1.03 4.94 -7.89
CA ASP A 294 1.33 4.31 -9.16
C ASP A 294 1.73 2.84 -8.97
N LEU A 295 0.98 1.93 -9.56
CA LEU A 295 1.27 0.50 -9.53
C LEU A 295 1.92 0.05 -10.84
N TRP A 296 3.12 -0.50 -10.71
CA TRP A 296 3.85 -1.15 -11.77
C TRP A 296 3.87 -2.65 -11.54
N THR A 297 3.57 -3.42 -12.57
CA THR A 297 3.61 -4.89 -12.50
C THR A 297 4.88 -5.40 -13.16
N PHE A 298 5.46 -6.51 -12.69
CA PHE A 298 6.53 -7.21 -13.42
C PHE A 298 6.48 -8.71 -13.15
N ARG A 299 7.12 -9.50 -14.01
CA ARG A 299 7.13 -10.97 -13.88
C ARG A 299 8.48 -11.49 -13.45
N SER A 300 8.44 -12.52 -12.62
CA SER A 300 9.61 -13.31 -12.22
C SER A 300 9.34 -14.78 -12.45
N GLU A 301 10.40 -15.52 -12.79
CA GLU A 301 10.37 -16.99 -12.85
C GLU A 301 10.63 -17.62 -11.47
N GLY A 302 10.85 -16.79 -10.43
CA GLY A 302 11.28 -17.22 -9.10
C GLY A 302 12.78 -17.50 -9.04
N ALA A 303 13.32 -17.56 -7.82
CA ALA A 303 14.75 -17.72 -7.55
C ALA A 303 15.65 -16.67 -8.26
N GLN A 304 15.21 -15.41 -8.28
CA GLN A 304 15.92 -14.26 -8.86
C GLN A 304 16.00 -13.13 -7.83
N PHE A 305 16.82 -12.13 -8.10
CA PHE A 305 16.96 -10.91 -7.30
C PHE A 305 16.46 -9.70 -8.09
N VAL A 306 15.78 -8.78 -7.40
CA VAL A 306 15.33 -7.53 -8.00
C VAL A 306 15.96 -6.32 -7.31
N THR A 307 16.30 -5.32 -8.11
CA THR A 307 16.73 -4.00 -7.65
C THR A 307 15.88 -2.93 -8.31
N PHE A 308 15.39 -2.00 -7.51
CA PHE A 308 14.66 -0.81 -7.95
C PHE A 308 15.40 0.46 -7.55
N GLN A 309 15.39 1.45 -8.43
CA GLN A 309 15.80 2.82 -8.12
C GLN A 309 14.66 3.77 -8.48
N LEU A 310 14.19 4.53 -7.51
CA LEU A 310 13.08 5.47 -7.63
C LEU A 310 13.62 6.88 -7.36
N HIS A 311 13.76 7.66 -8.43
CA HIS A 311 14.35 8.99 -8.40
C HIS A 311 13.28 10.08 -8.63
N PRO A 312 13.15 11.08 -7.75
CA PRO A 312 12.27 12.21 -8.02
C PRO A 312 12.92 13.18 -9.02
N GLU A 313 12.24 13.45 -10.15
CA GLU A 313 12.61 14.56 -11.04
C GLU A 313 12.12 15.91 -10.49
N SER A 314 11.20 15.87 -9.52
CA SER A 314 10.60 17.04 -8.86
C SER A 314 10.99 17.02 -7.39
N ALA A 315 11.75 18.02 -6.95
CA ALA A 315 12.35 18.06 -5.61
C ALA A 315 11.36 18.14 -4.45
N ASN A 316 10.07 18.37 -4.73
CA ASN A 316 9.00 18.35 -3.73
C ASN A 316 8.41 16.96 -3.49
N LEU A 317 8.86 15.94 -4.24
CA LEU A 317 8.36 14.59 -4.06
C LEU A 317 9.16 13.87 -2.98
N ASP A 318 8.45 13.39 -1.97
CA ASP A 318 8.92 12.46 -0.95
C ASP A 318 8.40 11.07 -1.32
N LEU A 319 9.19 10.36 -2.11
CA LEU A 319 8.75 9.15 -2.78
C LEU A 319 8.88 7.94 -1.85
N SER A 320 7.92 7.02 -1.91
CA SER A 320 8.07 5.69 -1.32
C SER A 320 7.83 4.58 -2.33
N LEU A 321 8.48 3.44 -2.09
CA LEU A 321 8.37 2.24 -2.92
C LEU A 321 8.07 1.02 -2.07
N GLN A 322 6.90 0.42 -2.32
CA GLN A 322 6.52 -0.88 -1.77
C GLN A 322 6.55 -1.95 -2.85
N LEU A 323 7.07 -3.13 -2.50
CA LEU A 323 7.10 -4.30 -3.37
C LEU A 323 6.25 -5.42 -2.78
N PHE A 324 5.30 -5.91 -3.57
CA PHE A 324 4.42 -7.02 -3.22
C PHE A 324 4.75 -8.26 -4.04
N ASP A 325 4.72 -9.42 -3.37
CA ASP A 325 4.84 -10.73 -4.01
C ASP A 325 3.51 -11.17 -4.68
N PRO A 326 3.50 -12.29 -5.43
CA PRO A 326 2.28 -12.78 -6.11
C PRO A 326 1.14 -13.17 -5.16
N THR A 327 1.40 -13.27 -3.87
CA THR A 327 0.41 -13.52 -2.82
C THR A 327 -0.12 -12.24 -2.19
N GLY A 328 0.48 -11.09 -2.55
CA GLY A 328 0.20 -9.78 -2.00
C GLY A 328 0.91 -9.46 -0.70
N GLN A 329 1.88 -10.28 -0.29
CA GLN A 329 2.71 -9.96 0.86
C GLN A 329 3.72 -8.88 0.47
N THR A 330 3.85 -7.85 1.30
CA THR A 330 4.95 -6.87 1.18
C THR A 330 6.28 -7.55 1.47
N ILE A 331 7.21 -7.49 0.51
CA ILE A 331 8.55 -8.08 0.61
C ILE A 331 9.67 -7.04 0.58
N ALA A 332 9.35 -5.79 0.26
CA ALA A 332 10.21 -4.63 0.48
C ALA A 332 9.34 -3.37 0.63
N ASP A 333 9.85 -2.42 1.40
CA ASP A 333 9.21 -1.14 1.69
C ASP A 333 10.32 -0.16 2.02
N VAL A 334 10.43 0.91 1.24
CA VAL A 334 11.43 1.95 1.42
C VAL A 334 10.77 3.33 1.32
N ASP A 335 10.97 4.12 2.36
CA ASP A 335 10.37 5.44 2.58
C ASP A 335 11.25 6.32 3.48
N ASN A 336 12.56 6.10 3.46
CA ASN A 336 13.45 6.62 4.51
C ASN A 336 14.18 7.92 4.12
N GLY A 337 14.10 8.35 2.86
CA GLY A 337 14.61 9.62 2.37
C GLY A 337 13.66 10.79 2.65
N TYR A 338 14.16 11.99 2.40
CA TYR A 338 13.38 13.23 2.41
C TYR A 338 12.82 13.55 1.02
N ALA A 339 12.01 14.60 0.94
CA ALA A 339 11.59 15.16 -0.35
C ALA A 339 12.80 15.49 -1.25
N GLY A 340 12.81 14.92 -2.45
CA GLY A 340 13.91 15.05 -3.41
C GLY A 340 14.97 13.95 -3.35
N ASP A 341 14.91 13.07 -2.36
CA ASP A 341 15.84 11.95 -2.25
C ASP A 341 15.45 10.77 -3.14
N THR A 342 16.46 9.98 -3.48
CA THR A 342 16.29 8.77 -4.29
C THR A 342 16.17 7.56 -3.40
N GLU A 343 15.07 6.82 -3.55
CA GLU A 343 14.85 5.55 -2.86
C GLU A 343 15.36 4.37 -3.67
N ILE A 344 16.08 3.46 -3.01
CA ILE A 344 16.71 2.31 -3.65
C ILE A 344 16.43 1.04 -2.86
N VAL A 345 15.82 0.06 -3.51
CA VAL A 345 15.64 -1.30 -2.97
C VAL A 345 16.63 -2.21 -3.69
N THR A 346 17.51 -2.89 -2.96
CA THR A 346 18.57 -3.71 -3.56
C THR A 346 18.45 -5.19 -3.21
N ASP A 347 18.71 -6.05 -4.20
CA ASP A 347 18.84 -7.51 -4.06
C ASP A 347 17.69 -8.20 -3.30
N VAL A 348 16.44 -7.80 -3.56
CA VAL A 348 15.29 -8.48 -2.97
C VAL A 348 15.12 -9.84 -3.65
N PHE A 349 15.15 -10.91 -2.85
CA PHE A 349 15.01 -12.27 -3.35
C PHE A 349 13.54 -12.61 -3.65
N LEU A 350 13.27 -13.00 -4.89
CA LEU A 350 11.95 -13.37 -5.39
C LEU A 350 11.79 -14.89 -5.29
N ASN A 351 11.06 -15.37 -4.27
CA ASN A 351 10.91 -16.80 -4.00
C ASN A 351 10.07 -17.52 -5.06
N ASP A 352 8.94 -16.93 -5.43
CA ASP A 352 7.89 -17.60 -6.19
C ASP A 352 7.81 -17.07 -7.63
N PRO A 353 7.49 -17.93 -8.62
CA PRO A 353 7.13 -17.45 -9.94
C PRO A 353 5.79 -16.71 -9.89
N GLY A 354 5.66 -15.62 -10.64
CA GLY A 354 4.40 -14.89 -10.71
C GLY A 354 4.55 -13.42 -11.08
N VAL A 355 3.47 -12.68 -10.85
CA VAL A 355 3.40 -11.23 -11.04
C VAL A 355 3.65 -10.55 -9.70
N TYR A 356 4.63 -9.68 -9.68
CA TYR A 356 4.98 -8.81 -8.56
C TYR A 356 4.48 -7.40 -8.84
N ILE A 357 4.20 -6.64 -7.78
CA ILE A 357 3.71 -5.25 -7.86
C ILE A 357 4.69 -4.33 -7.16
N ALA A 358 5.22 -3.35 -7.89
CA ALA A 358 5.94 -2.20 -7.34
C ALA A 358 4.97 -1.01 -7.26
N ALA A 359 4.64 -0.60 -6.05
CA ALA A 359 3.80 0.55 -5.78
C ALA A 359 4.65 1.77 -5.43
N VAL A 360 4.57 2.79 -6.27
CA VAL A 360 5.21 4.09 -6.08
C VAL A 360 4.17 5.04 -5.50
N ASN A 361 4.49 5.64 -4.35
CA ASN A 361 3.68 6.69 -3.76
C ASN A 361 4.49 7.95 -3.61
N ASP A 362 3.78 9.04 -3.32
CA ASP A 362 4.35 10.21 -2.70
C ASP A 362 3.69 10.37 -1.35
N PHE A 363 4.53 10.52 -0.35
CA PHE A 363 4.16 10.61 1.04
C PHE A 363 3.17 11.76 1.30
N SER A 364 3.41 12.88 0.63
CA SER A 364 2.66 14.13 0.76
C SER A 364 1.48 14.29 -0.18
N SER A 365 1.17 13.24 -0.95
CA SER A 365 0.15 13.30 -1.98
C SER A 365 0.36 14.45 -2.98
N THR A 366 1.59 14.94 -3.20
CA THR A 366 1.88 16.04 -4.12
C THR A 366 1.98 15.57 -5.58
N ILE A 367 1.81 16.53 -6.48
CA ILE A 367 2.01 16.30 -7.91
C ILE A 367 3.49 16.48 -8.22
N GLY A 368 4.08 15.51 -8.90
CA GLY A 368 5.46 15.63 -9.36
C GLY A 368 5.84 14.53 -10.33
N ARG A 369 7.00 14.68 -10.96
CA ARG A 369 7.56 13.67 -11.86
C ARG A 369 8.60 12.83 -11.14
N TYR A 370 8.58 11.53 -11.38
CA TYR A 370 9.60 10.59 -10.93
C TYR A 370 10.09 9.73 -12.09
N GLN A 371 11.24 9.09 -11.88
CA GLN A 371 11.80 8.04 -12.71
C GLN A 371 11.94 6.76 -11.89
N LEU A 372 11.46 5.63 -12.43
CA LEU A 372 11.58 4.31 -11.83
C LEU A 372 12.42 3.40 -12.73
N GLN A 373 13.42 2.75 -12.15
CA GLN A 373 14.30 1.81 -12.85
C GLN A 373 14.19 0.41 -12.22
N LEU A 374 14.20 -0.63 -13.05
CA LEU A 374 14.11 -2.03 -12.64
C LEU A 374 15.28 -2.84 -13.23
N ALA A 375 15.96 -3.61 -12.38
CA ALA A 375 16.89 -4.66 -12.79
C ALA A 375 16.51 -6.00 -12.15
N ILE A 376 16.49 -7.06 -12.95
CA ILE A 376 16.25 -8.44 -12.49
C ILE A 376 17.50 -9.27 -12.79
N THR A 377 18.04 -9.93 -11.77
CA THR A 377 19.31 -10.67 -11.89
C THR A 377 19.23 -12.06 -11.27
N SER A 378 20.12 -12.96 -11.66
CA SER A 378 20.18 -14.32 -11.11
C SER A 378 21.01 -14.44 -9.83
N GLU A 379 21.79 -13.41 -9.50
CA GLU A 379 22.72 -13.37 -8.37
C GLU A 379 22.69 -11.95 -7.76
N PRO A 380 22.89 -11.80 -6.44
CA PRO A 380 22.85 -10.49 -5.79
C PRO A 380 24.00 -9.60 -6.27
N GLN A 381 23.71 -8.33 -6.57
CA GLN A 381 24.67 -7.35 -7.08
C GLN A 381 25.35 -6.52 -5.97
N PHE A 382 24.71 -6.43 -4.81
CA PHE A 382 25.05 -5.58 -3.67
C PHE A 382 25.21 -6.38 -2.36
N GLY A 383 25.41 -7.70 -2.44
CA GLY A 383 25.56 -8.59 -1.28
C GLY A 383 26.81 -8.38 -0.41
N GLU A 384 27.69 -7.44 -0.78
CA GLU A 384 28.83 -6.98 0.04
C GLU A 384 28.80 -5.44 0.23
N GLY A 385 27.69 -4.78 -0.14
CA GLY A 385 27.54 -3.33 -0.23
C GLY A 385 27.80 -2.76 -1.63
N GLY A 386 27.97 -1.43 -1.72
CA GLY A 386 28.05 -0.72 -2.99
C GLY A 386 28.45 0.76 -2.86
N THR A 387 27.98 1.58 -3.79
CA THR A 387 28.12 3.05 -3.71
C THR A 387 26.81 3.65 -3.22
N ILE A 388 26.91 4.68 -2.39
CA ILE A 388 25.80 5.53 -1.98
C ILE A 388 26.18 6.99 -2.25
N HIS A 389 25.23 7.79 -2.72
CA HIS A 389 25.39 9.22 -2.97
C HIS A 389 24.60 10.02 -1.94
N PHE A 390 24.87 11.33 -1.87
CA PHE A 390 24.08 12.23 -1.04
C PHE A 390 22.65 12.35 -1.58
N GLY A 391 21.65 12.32 -0.70
CA GLY A 391 20.24 12.26 -1.05
C GLY A 391 19.82 10.89 -1.59
N GLU A 392 20.46 9.81 -1.12
CA GLU A 392 20.06 8.43 -1.42
C GLU A 392 19.74 7.67 -0.12
N SER A 393 18.66 6.89 -0.18
CA SER A 393 18.26 5.92 0.83
C SER A 393 18.26 4.52 0.22
N ILE A 394 18.91 3.57 0.89
CA ILE A 394 19.14 2.20 0.39
C ILE A 394 18.58 1.17 1.37
N GLN A 395 17.61 0.38 0.94
CA GLN A 395 17.18 -0.83 1.63
C GLN A 395 17.95 -2.06 1.12
N ASN A 396 18.47 -2.88 2.03
CA ASN A 396 19.13 -4.16 1.72
C ASN A 396 18.92 -5.18 2.86
N ARG A 397 19.22 -6.46 2.62
CA ARG A 397 19.23 -7.53 3.62
C ARG A 397 20.64 -8.01 3.93
N LEU A 398 21.10 -7.79 5.15
CA LEU A 398 22.36 -8.32 5.65
C LEU A 398 22.19 -9.80 6.03
N GLN A 399 23.03 -10.69 5.48
CA GLN A 399 22.99 -12.10 5.86
C GLN A 399 23.76 -12.35 7.16
N ALA A 400 23.39 -13.42 7.88
CA ALA A 400 23.96 -13.74 9.18
C ALA A 400 25.50 -13.83 9.14
N GLY A 401 26.16 -13.08 10.04
CA GLY A 401 27.62 -13.04 10.15
C GLY A 401 28.34 -12.35 8.99
N LYS A 402 27.62 -11.61 8.14
CA LYS A 402 28.19 -10.78 7.06
C LYS A 402 28.30 -9.32 7.49
N GLN A 403 28.90 -8.53 6.61
CA GLN A 403 28.98 -7.07 6.69
C GLN A 403 28.75 -6.49 5.30
N HIS A 404 28.13 -5.32 5.20
CA HIS A 404 28.04 -4.57 3.95
C HIS A 404 28.87 -3.30 4.06
N VAL A 405 29.54 -2.92 2.95
CA VAL A 405 30.36 -1.70 2.88
C VAL A 405 29.83 -0.78 1.80
N TRP A 406 29.34 0.39 2.20
CA TRP A 406 28.85 1.44 1.31
C TRP A 406 29.89 2.55 1.19
N THR A 407 30.17 2.99 -0.03
CA THR A 407 31.20 4.00 -0.30
C THR A 407 30.61 5.26 -0.89
N PHE A 408 31.13 6.41 -0.48
CA PHE A 408 30.74 7.73 -0.99
C PHE A 408 31.98 8.64 -1.11
N SER A 409 31.90 9.69 -1.93
CA SER A 409 32.98 10.67 -2.06
C SER A 409 32.61 11.95 -1.33
N GLY A 410 33.47 12.38 -0.39
CA GLY A 410 33.26 13.59 0.40
C GLY A 410 34.39 14.60 0.30
N THR A 411 34.12 15.84 0.70
CA THR A 411 35.09 16.94 0.73
C THR A 411 35.42 17.39 2.14
N ALA A 412 36.64 17.88 2.38
CA ALA A 412 37.06 18.32 3.71
C ALA A 412 36.17 19.45 4.27
N ASN A 413 35.73 19.31 5.51
CA ASN A 413 34.74 20.14 6.22
C ASN A 413 33.32 20.10 5.66
N GLN A 414 33.03 19.24 4.69
CA GLN A 414 31.65 18.91 4.36
C GLN A 414 31.04 18.23 5.59
N LEU A 415 29.89 18.74 6.01
CA LEU A 415 29.11 18.12 7.05
C LEU A 415 28.28 17.01 6.40
N ILE A 416 28.21 15.86 7.04
CA ILE A 416 27.43 14.73 6.54
C ILE A 416 26.56 14.15 7.64
N SER A 417 25.51 13.47 7.21
CA SER A 417 24.64 12.74 8.10
C SER A 417 24.31 11.37 7.53
N VAL A 418 24.30 10.35 8.38
CA VAL A 418 24.14 8.94 8.01
C VAL A 418 23.19 8.30 9.00
N VAL A 419 22.15 7.63 8.49
CA VAL A 419 21.22 6.87 9.32
C VAL A 419 21.17 5.44 8.86
N LEU A 420 21.36 4.53 9.82
CA LEU A 420 21.15 3.12 9.65
C LEU A 420 19.93 2.70 10.45
N THR A 421 18.85 2.34 9.77
CA THR A 421 17.58 1.92 10.38
C THR A 421 17.45 0.39 10.29
N PRO A 422 17.33 -0.33 11.41
CA PRO A 422 16.98 -1.75 11.42
C PRO A 422 15.60 -2.00 10.79
N GLY A 423 15.47 -3.06 9.99
CA GLY A 423 14.18 -3.50 9.46
C GLY A 423 13.45 -4.49 10.38
N SER A 424 13.96 -4.76 11.58
CA SER A 424 13.30 -5.60 12.59
C SER A 424 13.85 -5.31 13.99
N GLU A 425 13.05 -5.55 15.03
CA GLU A 425 13.43 -5.42 16.44
C GLU A 425 14.56 -6.37 16.88
N THR A 426 14.85 -7.40 16.09
CA THR A 426 15.93 -8.37 16.39
C THR A 426 17.27 -8.00 15.76
N PHE A 427 17.29 -6.98 14.90
CA PHE A 427 18.49 -6.52 14.23
C PHE A 427 19.15 -5.44 15.08
N ASP A 428 20.36 -5.73 15.55
CA ASP A 428 21.14 -4.87 16.42
C ASP A 428 22.21 -4.16 15.57
N ALA A 429 21.87 -2.96 15.09
CA ALA A 429 22.64 -2.26 14.08
C ALA A 429 23.97 -1.76 14.64
N ILE A 430 25.05 -2.03 13.89
CA ILE A 430 26.35 -1.41 14.13
C ILE A 430 26.77 -0.61 12.90
N LEU A 431 27.13 0.65 13.12
CA LEU A 431 27.58 1.59 12.09
C LEU A 431 29.01 2.04 12.37
N ASP A 432 29.94 1.74 11.46
CA ASP A 432 31.30 2.30 11.49
C ASP A 432 31.55 3.19 10.26
N LEU A 433 32.09 4.40 10.46
CA LEU A 433 32.55 5.28 9.38
C LEU A 433 34.07 5.25 9.28
N TYR A 434 34.59 5.02 8.08
CA TYR A 434 36.01 4.99 7.76
C TYR A 434 36.41 6.12 6.82
N GLY A 435 37.57 6.72 7.10
CA GLY A 435 38.20 7.72 6.24
C GLY A 435 38.94 7.12 5.04
N PRO A 436 39.36 7.96 4.07
CA PRO A 436 40.10 7.52 2.88
C PRO A 436 41.43 6.80 3.15
N ASP A 437 42.00 6.96 4.34
CA ASP A 437 43.23 6.29 4.79
C ASP A 437 42.96 4.94 5.49
N GLY A 438 41.70 4.52 5.58
CA GLY A 438 41.26 3.32 6.27
C GLY A 438 41.19 3.47 7.79
N GLN A 439 41.39 4.67 8.35
CA GLN A 439 41.19 4.91 9.77
C GLN A 439 39.69 4.97 10.09
N ARG A 440 39.29 4.32 11.18
CA ARG A 440 37.92 4.42 11.69
C ARG A 440 37.73 5.79 12.35
N LEU A 441 36.78 6.55 11.84
CA LEU A 441 36.44 7.90 12.27
C LEU A 441 35.32 7.91 13.31
N VAL A 442 34.29 7.10 13.08
CA VAL A 442 33.12 6.95 13.96
C VAL A 442 32.80 5.46 14.12
N ALA A 443 32.27 5.09 15.28
CA ALA A 443 31.78 3.75 15.59
C ALA A 443 30.58 3.90 16.53
N LEU A 444 29.41 3.45 16.09
CA LEU A 444 28.16 3.51 16.83
C LEU A 444 27.57 2.10 16.98
N ASP A 445 27.10 1.85 18.21
CA ASP A 445 26.55 0.60 18.77
C ASP A 445 25.92 1.02 20.12
N GLU A 446 25.16 2.11 20.10
CA GLU A 446 24.66 2.79 21.30
C GLU A 446 23.19 2.42 21.60
N GLY A 447 22.46 1.94 20.59
CA GLY A 447 21.10 1.43 20.70
C GLY A 447 21.02 -0.03 21.17
N PHE A 448 19.81 -0.48 21.49
CA PHE A 448 19.47 -1.90 21.60
C PHE A 448 18.96 -2.41 20.24
N SER A 449 18.70 -3.72 20.14
CA SER A 449 18.13 -4.31 18.93
C SER A 449 16.83 -3.58 18.52
N GLY A 450 16.74 -3.21 17.24
CA GLY A 450 15.65 -2.40 16.69
C GLY A 450 15.93 -0.89 16.64
N ASP A 451 16.92 -0.38 17.39
CA ASP A 451 17.24 1.04 17.40
C ASP A 451 18.11 1.45 16.21
N ALA A 452 17.85 2.65 15.67
CA ALA A 452 18.63 3.22 14.58
C ALA A 452 19.98 3.77 15.08
N GLU A 453 20.99 3.70 14.22
CA GLU A 453 22.30 4.29 14.47
C GLU A 453 22.52 5.53 13.59
N VAL A 454 22.89 6.66 14.20
CA VAL A 454 22.96 7.95 13.50
C VAL A 454 24.25 8.72 13.71
N ILE A 455 24.87 9.09 12.60
CA ILE A 455 25.87 10.14 12.53
C ILE A 455 25.17 11.42 12.09
N ALA A 456 25.14 12.46 12.93
CA ALA A 456 24.53 13.74 12.61
C ALA A 456 25.59 14.83 12.45
N GLY A 457 25.61 15.51 11.31
CA GLY A 457 26.42 16.71 11.07
C GLY A 457 27.93 16.54 11.24
N TYR A 458 28.46 15.37 10.89
CA TYR A 458 29.87 15.05 11.06
C TYR A 458 30.72 15.76 9.99
N ALA A 459 31.66 16.61 10.44
CA ALA A 459 32.59 17.29 9.55
C ALA A 459 33.68 16.35 9.04
N LEU A 460 33.67 16.06 7.74
CA LEU A 460 34.67 15.19 7.12
C LEU A 460 36.09 15.79 7.24
N PRO A 461 37.08 15.04 7.74
CA PRO A 461 38.40 15.59 8.03
C PRO A 461 39.26 15.84 6.78
N VAL A 462 38.99 15.13 5.69
CA VAL A 462 39.76 15.17 4.44
C VAL A 462 38.86 14.98 3.22
N THR A 463 39.30 15.41 2.05
CA THR A 463 38.63 15.10 0.78
C THR A 463 39.05 13.71 0.30
N GLY A 464 38.10 12.85 -0.08
CA GLY A 464 38.37 11.52 -0.62
C GLY A 464 37.19 10.55 -0.50
N PRO A 465 37.41 9.27 -0.83
CA PRO A 465 36.41 8.22 -0.63
C PRO A 465 36.30 7.82 0.84
N PHE A 466 35.08 7.78 1.36
CA PHE A 466 34.76 7.29 2.70
C PHE A 466 34.01 5.96 2.59
N SER A 467 33.94 5.20 3.68
CA SER A 467 33.22 3.93 3.74
C SER A 467 32.38 3.83 4.99
N ILE A 468 31.10 3.50 4.83
CA ILE A 468 30.16 3.17 5.90
C ILE A 468 30.06 1.65 5.94
N MET A 469 30.39 1.06 7.09
CA MET A 469 30.28 -0.37 7.30
C MET A 469 29.10 -0.69 8.20
N VAL A 470 28.21 -1.53 7.70
CA VAL A 470 27.00 -2.00 8.38
C VAL A 470 27.23 -3.43 8.86
N ARG A 471 26.97 -3.68 10.15
CA ARG A 471 27.03 -5.01 10.78
C ARG A 471 25.81 -5.21 11.69
N ASN A 472 25.57 -6.47 12.06
CA ASN A 472 24.61 -6.83 13.11
C ASN A 472 25.38 -7.40 14.32
N PHE A 473 25.13 -6.91 15.53
CA PHE A 473 25.73 -7.45 16.76
C PHE A 473 25.14 -8.81 17.16
N ALA A 474 23.83 -9.02 16.93
CA ALA A 474 23.12 -10.21 17.38
C ALA A 474 23.73 -11.49 16.78
N GLU A 475 24.03 -12.49 17.63
CA GLU A 475 24.61 -13.76 17.18
C GLU A 475 23.66 -14.49 16.21
N GLY A 476 23.97 -14.41 14.92
CA GLY A 476 23.23 -15.08 13.86
C GLY A 476 22.06 -14.30 13.28
N GLY A 477 21.89 -13.02 13.62
CA GLY A 477 20.83 -12.18 13.07
C GLY A 477 21.10 -11.80 11.61
N ASP A 478 20.44 -12.47 10.68
CA ASP A 478 20.17 -11.89 9.37
C ASP A 478 18.98 -10.93 9.46
N GLY A 479 18.92 -9.92 8.59
CA GLY A 479 17.81 -8.97 8.62
C GLY A 479 17.94 -7.86 7.59
N THR A 480 16.83 -7.19 7.34
CA THR A 480 16.77 -5.99 6.50
C THR A 480 17.28 -4.78 7.28
N TYR A 481 17.83 -3.82 6.57
CA TYR A 481 18.15 -2.49 7.08
C TYR A 481 17.96 -1.46 5.97
N ALA A 482 17.75 -0.20 6.34
CA ALA A 482 17.82 0.95 5.45
C ALA A 482 19.04 1.81 5.82
N LEU A 483 19.70 2.39 4.82
CA LEU A 483 20.84 3.29 4.99
C LEU A 483 20.61 4.57 4.18
N ALA A 484 20.54 5.72 4.85
CA ALA A 484 20.45 7.04 4.22
C ALA A 484 21.76 7.83 4.39
N LEU A 485 22.10 8.64 3.38
CA LEU A 485 23.26 9.54 3.39
C LEU A 485 22.89 10.93 2.86
N ASP A 486 23.11 11.96 3.68
CA ASP A 486 22.81 13.35 3.33
C ASP A 486 23.96 14.31 3.57
N GLU A 487 23.91 15.44 2.86
CA GLU A 487 24.85 16.56 3.01
C GLU A 487 24.30 17.58 4.01
N GLY A 488 25.09 17.93 5.03
CA GLY A 488 24.77 19.01 5.97
C GLY A 488 25.14 18.71 7.42
N GLY A 489 25.00 19.73 8.28
CA GLY A 489 25.10 19.64 9.75
C GLY A 489 23.84 19.07 10.40
N GLU A 490 22.94 18.59 9.56
CA GLU A 490 21.55 18.22 9.81
C GLU A 490 21.54 16.93 10.62
N SER A 491 20.59 16.76 11.53
CA SER A 491 20.40 15.42 12.09
C SER A 491 19.52 14.69 11.11
N THR A 492 20.04 13.64 10.46
CA THR A 492 19.19 12.74 9.69
C THR A 492 18.47 11.73 10.58
N LEU A 493 18.50 11.89 11.91
CA LEU A 493 17.41 11.33 12.70
C LEU A 493 16.13 11.96 12.15
N ASN A 494 15.38 11.17 11.38
CA ASN A 494 14.01 11.47 11.07
C ASN A 494 13.22 11.74 12.36
N PHE A 495 13.71 11.40 13.57
CA PHE A 495 13.05 11.78 14.82
C PHE A 495 14.06 12.17 15.93
N PHE A 496 14.12 13.44 16.31
CA PHE A 496 14.75 13.91 17.54
C PHE A 496 13.83 13.64 18.72
N ASP A 497 14.30 12.96 19.77
CA ASP A 497 13.58 12.88 21.04
C ASP A 497 13.42 14.29 21.64
N ALA A 498 12.22 14.84 21.50
CA ALA A 498 11.80 16.11 22.07
C ALA A 498 11.24 15.95 23.50
N GLY A 499 11.09 14.71 23.97
CA GLY A 499 10.71 14.32 25.32
C GLY A 499 9.28 13.82 25.45
N ASP A 500 8.87 13.61 26.70
CA ASP A 500 7.52 13.15 27.03
C ASP A 500 6.47 14.28 27.00
N LEU A 501 5.28 13.95 26.49
CA LEU A 501 4.11 14.80 26.45
C LEU A 501 2.95 14.14 27.21
N ALA A 502 2.51 14.72 28.31
CA ALA A 502 1.38 14.23 29.09
C ALA A 502 0.03 14.76 28.57
N TYR A 503 -1.06 14.09 28.89
CA TYR A 503 -2.41 14.59 28.58
C TYR A 503 -2.67 15.97 29.19
N GLY A 504 -3.17 16.87 28.36
CA GLY A 504 -3.41 18.27 28.69
C GLY A 504 -2.17 19.16 28.67
N GLN A 505 -1.00 18.61 28.31
CA GLN A 505 0.25 19.36 28.25
C GLN A 505 0.39 20.12 26.93
N THR A 506 1.04 21.29 27.03
CA THR A 506 1.49 22.09 25.90
C THR A 506 2.99 22.35 26.07
N GLN A 507 3.75 22.24 24.99
CA GLN A 507 5.19 22.49 24.94
C GLN A 507 5.56 23.31 23.71
N GLN A 508 6.67 24.02 23.77
CA GLN A 508 7.24 24.72 22.62
C GLN A 508 8.62 24.15 22.33
N GLU A 509 8.94 24.01 21.05
CA GLU A 509 10.26 23.61 20.61
C GLU A 509 10.63 24.27 19.28
N THR A 510 11.87 24.15 18.86
CA THR A 510 12.37 24.70 17.58
C THR A 510 12.88 23.58 16.71
N LEU A 511 12.25 23.42 15.54
CA LEU A 511 12.78 22.62 14.44
C LEU A 511 14.01 23.32 13.86
N ARG A 512 15.05 22.54 13.63
CA ARG A 512 16.19 22.89 12.75
C ARG A 512 15.82 22.49 11.32
N PRO A 513 16.63 22.87 10.32
CA PRO A 513 16.35 22.46 8.95
C PRO A 513 16.37 20.92 8.85
N ASN A 514 15.47 20.38 8.03
CA ASN A 514 15.20 18.96 7.81
C ASN A 514 15.09 18.14 9.12
N GLU A 515 14.63 18.77 10.20
CA GLU A 515 14.40 18.12 11.49
C GLU A 515 12.95 17.66 11.62
N ALA A 516 12.80 16.49 12.20
CA ALA A 516 11.53 15.98 12.68
C ALA A 516 11.73 15.56 14.15
N GLN A 517 10.75 15.85 15.00
CA GLN A 517 10.83 15.72 16.46
C GLN A 517 9.79 14.73 16.97
N ALA A 518 10.24 13.71 17.71
CA ALA A 518 9.41 12.74 18.40
C ALA A 518 9.06 13.20 19.82
N TRP A 519 7.77 13.25 20.10
CA TRP A 519 7.20 13.36 21.44
C TRP A 519 6.59 12.03 21.85
N PHE A 520 6.82 11.62 23.09
CA PHE A 520 6.34 10.33 23.58
C PHE A 520 5.18 10.51 24.56
N PHE A 521 4.16 9.67 24.51
CA PHE A 521 3.14 9.62 25.54
C PHE A 521 2.65 8.19 25.80
N ASN A 522 2.25 7.89 27.03
CA ASN A 522 1.63 6.60 27.33
C ASN A 522 0.12 6.70 27.14
N GLY A 523 -0.40 5.94 26.18
CA GLY A 523 -1.80 5.85 25.83
C GLY A 523 -2.48 4.64 26.46
N THR A 524 -3.78 4.76 26.70
CA THR A 524 -4.66 3.64 27.09
C THR A 524 -5.61 3.33 25.95
N GLU A 525 -5.84 2.06 25.66
CA GLU A 525 -6.78 1.58 24.66
C GLU A 525 -8.16 2.25 24.83
N GLY A 526 -8.69 2.73 23.72
CA GLY A 526 -9.95 3.44 23.62
C GLY A 526 -9.91 4.93 24.03
N ASP A 527 -8.76 5.47 24.47
CA ASP A 527 -8.61 6.91 24.67
C ASP A 527 -8.76 7.63 23.32
N VAL A 528 -9.55 8.71 23.25
CA VAL A 528 -9.57 9.59 22.08
C VAL A 528 -8.60 10.73 22.33
N VAL A 529 -7.42 10.67 21.71
CA VAL A 529 -6.40 11.71 21.82
C VAL A 529 -6.56 12.72 20.69
N GLN A 530 -6.27 13.99 20.99
CA GLN A 530 -6.13 15.05 20.01
C GLN A 530 -4.75 15.70 20.18
N VAL A 531 -3.92 15.62 19.16
CA VAL A 531 -2.61 16.27 19.11
C VAL A 531 -2.72 17.49 18.21
N LYS A 532 -2.15 18.63 18.62
CA LYS A 532 -2.07 19.86 17.84
C LYS A 532 -0.65 20.35 17.75
N ALA A 533 -0.21 20.80 16.58
CA ALA A 533 1.05 21.50 16.39
C ALA A 533 0.78 22.85 15.70
N SER A 534 1.13 23.94 16.38
CA SER A 534 0.94 25.30 15.92
C SER A 534 2.28 25.94 15.58
N PRO A 535 2.50 26.43 14.36
CA PRO A 535 3.72 27.14 14.02
C PRO A 535 3.78 28.48 14.77
N LEU A 536 4.93 28.74 15.38
CA LEU A 536 5.26 30.04 15.97
C LEU A 536 6.06 30.92 14.98
N ASP A 537 6.64 30.29 13.96
CA ASP A 537 7.22 30.92 12.77
C ASP A 537 6.27 30.71 11.58
N ASP A 538 5.88 31.80 10.91
CA ASP A 538 4.84 31.78 9.86
C ASP A 538 5.30 31.19 8.53
N GLN A 539 6.58 30.82 8.42
CA GLN A 539 7.13 30.12 7.25
C GLN A 539 7.02 28.60 7.37
N LEU A 540 6.70 28.07 8.55
CA LEU A 540 6.60 26.63 8.76
C LEU A 540 5.29 26.07 8.19
N ASP A 541 5.41 24.94 7.51
CA ASP A 541 4.32 24.06 7.11
C ASP A 541 4.47 22.80 7.96
N LEU A 542 3.85 22.80 9.14
CA LEU A 542 4.07 21.72 10.11
C LEU A 542 3.31 20.48 9.68
N GLU A 543 3.89 19.32 9.91
CA GLU A 543 3.24 18.03 9.71
C GLU A 543 3.27 17.23 11.02
N ILE A 544 2.19 16.49 11.31
CA ILE A 544 2.08 15.63 12.51
C ILE A 544 1.82 14.18 12.12
N TRP A 545 2.62 13.24 12.65
CA TRP A 545 2.29 11.80 12.61
C TRP A 545 2.01 11.30 14.02
N LEU A 546 1.08 10.34 14.14
CA LEU A 546 0.84 9.58 15.36
C LEU A 546 1.09 8.10 15.07
N LEU A 547 2.00 7.49 15.82
CA LEU A 547 2.38 6.08 15.72
C LEU A 547 2.00 5.32 16.98
N ASP A 548 1.56 4.08 16.79
CA ASP A 548 1.21 3.14 17.84
C ASP A 548 2.48 2.56 18.54
N PRO A 549 2.30 1.73 19.58
CA PRO A 549 3.42 1.10 20.28
C PRO A 549 4.29 0.15 19.44
N ASN A 550 3.81 -0.28 18.27
CA ASN A 550 4.56 -1.09 17.31
C ASN A 550 5.15 -0.21 16.19
N VAL A 551 5.14 1.12 16.36
CA VAL A 551 5.63 2.11 15.40
C VAL A 551 4.83 2.07 14.08
N VAL A 552 3.60 1.57 14.12
CA VAL A 552 2.66 1.63 12.99
C VAL A 552 1.95 2.97 13.04
N ARG A 553 1.94 3.70 11.93
CA ARG A 553 1.29 5.00 11.84
C ARG A 553 -0.23 4.85 11.89
N LEU A 554 -0.84 5.45 12.91
CA LEU A 554 -2.30 5.49 13.10
C LEU A 554 -2.95 6.65 12.37
N ALA A 555 -2.26 7.79 12.29
CA ALA A 555 -2.75 8.96 11.60
C ALA A 555 -1.61 9.91 11.20
N THR A 556 -1.90 10.73 10.20
CA THR A 556 -1.07 11.84 9.74
C THR A 556 -1.97 13.03 9.40
N THR A 557 -1.45 14.26 9.52
CA THR A 557 -2.14 15.46 9.06
C THR A 557 -1.13 16.53 8.61
N ASP A 558 -1.44 17.11 7.46
CA ASP A 558 -0.84 18.29 6.82
C ASP A 558 -1.97 18.97 6.01
N ASP A 559 -3.12 19.15 6.66
CA ASP A 559 -4.36 19.54 5.98
C ASP A 559 -4.43 21.05 5.73
N HIS A 560 -3.51 21.82 6.30
CA HIS A 560 -3.44 23.26 6.15
C HIS A 560 -2.15 23.69 5.44
N LEU A 561 -2.09 24.98 5.09
CA LEU A 561 -0.97 25.57 4.36
C LEU A 561 -0.07 26.32 5.33
N VAL A 562 1.21 26.48 4.97
CA VAL A 562 2.23 27.35 5.59
C VAL A 562 1.67 28.39 6.58
N GLY A 563 2.07 28.26 7.84
CA GLY A 563 1.71 29.13 8.96
C GLY A 563 0.39 28.77 9.65
N GLN A 564 -0.22 27.64 9.31
CA GLN A 564 -1.45 27.14 9.95
C GLN A 564 -1.18 26.00 10.93
N THR A 565 -2.15 25.76 11.82
CA THR A 565 -2.05 24.73 12.86
C THR A 565 -2.56 23.41 12.35
N GLU A 566 -1.78 22.36 12.56
CA GLU A 566 -2.19 20.99 12.31
C GLU A 566 -2.76 20.31 13.53
N ALA A 567 -3.70 19.38 13.32
CA ALA A 567 -4.38 18.68 14.39
C ALA A 567 -4.84 17.27 13.97
N VAL A 568 -4.50 16.26 14.76
CA VAL A 568 -4.92 14.88 14.56
C VAL A 568 -5.76 14.41 15.76
N GLU A 569 -6.83 13.66 15.50
CA GLU A 569 -7.71 13.08 16.52
C GLU A 569 -7.88 11.57 16.26
N VAL A 570 -7.49 10.74 17.23
CA VAL A 570 -7.45 9.27 17.09
C VAL A 570 -7.96 8.58 18.35
N SER A 571 -8.75 7.53 18.16
CA SER A 571 -9.06 6.56 19.22
C SER A 571 -7.93 5.53 19.28
N LEU A 572 -7.26 5.41 20.41
CA LEU A 572 -6.09 4.56 20.58
C LEU A 572 -6.50 3.07 20.53
N PRO A 573 -5.89 2.24 19.66
CA PRO A 573 -6.29 0.85 19.49
C PRO A 573 -5.73 -0.09 20.57
N HIS A 574 -4.66 0.30 21.26
CA HIS A 574 -3.95 -0.54 22.24
C HIS A 574 -3.41 0.28 23.42
N ASP A 575 -3.15 -0.38 24.55
CA ASP A 575 -2.33 0.20 25.61
C ASP A 575 -0.86 0.28 25.16
N GLY A 576 -0.14 1.34 25.55
CA GLY A 576 1.31 1.39 25.35
C GLY A 576 1.87 2.79 25.16
N GLN A 577 3.15 2.87 24.79
CA GLN A 577 3.81 4.14 24.47
C GLN A 577 3.56 4.48 23.00
N TYR A 578 3.01 5.67 22.75
CA TYR A 578 2.77 6.23 21.43
C TYR A 578 3.82 7.28 21.13
N VAL A 579 4.07 7.48 19.83
CA VAL A 579 5.00 8.49 19.33
C VAL A 579 4.21 9.52 18.51
N VAL A 580 4.44 10.80 18.77
CA VAL A 580 3.99 11.90 17.92
C VAL A 580 5.21 12.48 17.23
N LEU A 581 5.18 12.57 15.91
CA LEU A 581 6.23 13.19 15.14
C LEU A 581 5.77 14.56 14.67
N VAL A 582 6.60 15.58 14.86
CA VAL A 582 6.36 16.93 14.33
C VAL A 582 7.53 17.35 13.47
N ARG A 583 7.27 17.75 12.24
CA ARG A 583 8.31 18.23 11.30
C ARG A 583 7.82 19.40 10.47
N ASP A 584 8.73 20.02 9.73
CA ASP A 584 8.37 20.94 8.66
C ASP A 584 8.42 20.21 7.33
N TYR A 585 7.38 20.41 6.53
CA TYR A 585 7.21 19.80 5.21
C TYR A 585 8.38 20.05 4.25
N TYR A 586 8.89 21.29 4.21
CA TYR A 586 10.00 21.69 3.34
C TYR A 586 11.35 21.56 4.05
N GLY A 587 11.38 20.97 5.24
CA GLY A 587 12.56 20.91 6.08
C GLY A 587 13.07 22.29 6.51
N LEU A 588 12.18 23.27 6.70
CA LEU A 588 12.54 24.58 7.23
C LEU A 588 12.75 24.51 8.74
N ALA A 589 13.71 25.32 9.22
CA ALA A 589 13.85 25.58 10.64
C ALA A 589 12.80 26.59 11.12
N GLY A 590 12.30 26.40 12.34
CA GLY A 590 11.42 27.37 12.98
C GLY A 590 10.84 26.86 14.30
N ALA A 591 10.29 27.78 15.09
CA ALA A 591 9.66 27.43 16.36
C ALA A 591 8.21 26.98 16.16
N TYR A 592 7.77 26.02 16.97
CA TYR A 592 6.39 25.56 17.03
C TYR A 592 5.94 25.28 18.47
N GLU A 593 4.64 25.14 18.67
CA GLU A 593 4.00 24.72 19.92
C GLU A 593 3.22 23.43 19.68
N ILE A 594 3.46 22.40 20.48
CA ILE A 594 2.67 21.15 20.48
C ILE A 594 1.77 21.08 21.70
N GLN A 595 0.56 20.55 21.52
CA GLN A 595 -0.40 20.27 22.58
C GLN A 595 -0.99 18.87 22.43
N LEU A 596 -1.00 18.10 23.52
CA LEU A 596 -1.71 16.83 23.60
C LEU A 596 -2.94 16.98 24.49
N MET A 597 -4.12 16.71 23.93
CA MET A 597 -5.38 16.59 24.63
C MET A 597 -5.84 15.13 24.57
N ALA A 598 -6.59 14.68 25.57
CA ALA A 598 -7.22 13.37 25.53
C ALA A 598 -8.62 13.43 26.14
N MET A 599 -9.59 12.86 25.45
CA MET A 599 -10.81 12.32 26.04
C MET A 599 -10.54 10.86 26.34
N GLN A 600 -10.07 10.58 27.55
CA GLN A 600 -9.76 9.21 27.96
C GLN A 600 -10.98 8.31 27.74
N SER A 601 -10.75 7.08 27.28
CA SER A 601 -11.75 6.01 27.20
C SER A 601 -12.37 6.00 28.56
N GLN A 602 -13.63 6.44 28.62
CA GLN A 602 -14.24 6.62 29.92
C GLN A 602 -14.34 5.22 30.49
N THR A 603 -13.59 4.99 31.56
CA THR A 603 -13.75 3.86 32.46
C THR A 603 -15.25 3.61 32.55
N ALA A 604 -15.70 2.44 32.05
CA ALA A 604 -17.10 2.24 31.71
C ALA A 604 -18.00 2.79 32.81
N VAL A 605 -18.87 3.74 32.43
CA VAL A 605 -19.64 4.51 33.40
C VAL A 605 -20.47 3.51 34.18
N SER A 606 -20.30 3.49 35.50
CA SER A 606 -21.02 2.56 36.35
C SER A 606 -22.54 2.76 36.19
N ALA A 607 -23.17 1.88 35.42
CA ALA A 607 -24.60 1.86 35.15
C ALA A 607 -25.39 1.23 36.32
N GLY A 608 -24.69 0.48 37.18
CA GLY A 608 -25.22 0.03 38.47
C GLY A 608 -24.82 -1.39 38.83
N THR A 609 -25.65 -2.01 39.67
CA THR A 609 -25.53 -3.43 40.03
C THR A 609 -26.64 -4.24 39.35
N LEU A 610 -26.30 -5.36 38.73
CA LEU A 610 -27.23 -6.31 38.12
C LEU A 610 -27.26 -7.59 38.95
N ASN A 611 -28.43 -8.00 39.42
CA ASN A 611 -28.58 -9.26 40.15
C ASN A 611 -28.84 -10.42 39.17
N LEU A 612 -28.46 -11.64 39.57
CA LEU A 612 -28.85 -12.85 38.84
C LEU A 612 -30.37 -12.96 38.74
N GLY A 613 -30.87 -13.25 37.54
CA GLY A 613 -32.30 -13.28 37.20
C GLY A 613 -32.91 -11.92 36.82
N GLN A 614 -32.09 -10.87 36.69
CA GLN A 614 -32.55 -9.51 36.42
C GLN A 614 -32.32 -9.13 34.95
N THR A 615 -33.27 -8.34 34.43
CA THR A 615 -33.14 -7.61 33.17
C THR A 615 -33.18 -6.11 33.44
N VAL A 616 -32.31 -5.35 32.77
CA VAL A 616 -32.24 -3.89 32.82
C VAL A 616 -32.36 -3.31 31.41
N VAL A 617 -32.81 -2.07 31.34
CA VAL A 617 -32.76 -1.26 30.11
C VAL A 617 -31.82 -0.10 30.38
N GLY A 618 -30.90 0.14 29.46
CA GLY A 618 -29.91 1.21 29.55
C GLY A 618 -29.87 2.04 28.27
N GLN A 619 -29.22 3.20 28.38
CA GLN A 619 -28.96 4.09 27.25
C GLN A 619 -27.45 4.37 27.21
N LEU A 620 -26.88 4.34 26.02
CA LEU A 620 -25.53 4.76 25.71
C LEU A 620 -25.59 6.13 25.05
N ALA A 621 -24.74 7.05 25.50
CA ALA A 621 -24.42 8.24 24.74
C ALA A 621 -23.32 7.91 23.72
N THR A 622 -23.17 8.76 22.70
CA THR A 622 -22.11 8.64 21.68
C THR A 622 -20.75 8.45 22.33
N GLY A 623 -20.02 7.41 21.91
CA GLY A 623 -18.68 7.08 22.42
C GLY A 623 -18.59 6.74 23.90
N THR A 624 -19.69 6.33 24.55
CA THR A 624 -19.68 5.93 25.97
C THR A 624 -19.86 4.42 26.16
N ARG A 625 -19.23 3.89 27.21
CA ARG A 625 -19.40 2.50 27.68
C ARG A 625 -20.19 2.48 28.99
N ALA A 626 -21.05 1.49 29.17
CA ALA A 626 -21.84 1.32 30.40
C ALA A 626 -21.48 0.01 31.13
N ALA A 627 -21.05 0.12 32.40
CA ALA A 627 -20.69 -1.04 33.21
C ALA A 627 -21.76 -1.42 34.25
N TRP A 628 -22.24 -2.66 34.17
CA TRP A 628 -23.10 -3.30 35.17
C TRP A 628 -22.29 -4.29 36.01
N SER A 629 -22.29 -4.12 37.33
CA SER A 629 -21.53 -5.00 38.22
C SER A 629 -22.41 -6.07 38.87
N PHE A 630 -21.87 -7.26 39.09
CA PHE A 630 -22.55 -8.34 39.82
C PHE A 630 -21.57 -9.14 40.68
N GLU A 631 -22.06 -9.77 41.75
CA GLU A 631 -21.26 -10.64 42.61
C GLU A 631 -21.27 -12.06 42.04
N GLY A 632 -20.10 -12.53 41.63
CA GLY A 632 -19.85 -13.85 41.07
C GLY A 632 -19.26 -14.83 42.07
N GLN A 633 -19.66 -16.09 41.98
CA GLN A 633 -19.05 -17.21 42.72
C GLN A 633 -18.34 -18.13 41.72
N ALA A 634 -17.15 -18.59 42.09
CA ALA A 634 -16.39 -19.57 41.32
C ALA A 634 -17.23 -20.84 41.08
N GLU A 635 -17.05 -21.43 39.90
CA GLU A 635 -17.79 -22.58 39.38
C GLU A 635 -19.29 -22.33 39.11
N MET A 636 -19.77 -21.09 39.23
CA MET A 636 -21.17 -20.74 38.92
C MET A 636 -21.36 -20.52 37.41
N PRO A 637 -22.29 -21.24 36.76
CA PRO A 637 -22.62 -21.02 35.36
C PRO A 637 -23.63 -19.87 35.20
N ILE A 638 -23.31 -18.92 34.33
CA ILE A 638 -24.16 -17.77 34.00
C ILE A 638 -24.55 -17.78 32.52
N GLN A 639 -25.70 -17.16 32.23
CA GLN A 639 -26.17 -16.84 30.89
C GLN A 639 -26.37 -15.33 30.79
N ILE A 640 -25.91 -14.72 29.70
CA ILE A 640 -26.06 -13.28 29.44
C ILE A 640 -26.77 -13.09 28.10
N THR A 641 -27.67 -12.11 28.04
CA THR A 641 -28.31 -11.69 26.79
C THR A 641 -28.35 -10.17 26.75
N LEU A 642 -27.76 -9.59 25.70
CA LEU A 642 -27.75 -8.17 25.42
C LEU A 642 -28.48 -7.93 24.11
N ALA A 643 -29.61 -7.22 24.14
CA ALA A 643 -30.43 -6.98 22.97
C ALA A 643 -30.59 -5.48 22.70
N PRO A 644 -30.42 -5.01 21.45
CA PRO A 644 -30.73 -3.65 21.09
C PRO A 644 -32.25 -3.44 21.10
N THR A 645 -32.69 -2.25 21.49
CA THR A 645 -34.11 -1.89 21.44
C THR A 645 -34.55 -1.37 20.07
N GLN A 646 -33.59 -1.15 19.16
CA GLN A 646 -33.81 -0.71 17.78
C GLN A 646 -33.02 -1.60 16.81
N PRO A 647 -33.56 -1.91 15.63
CA PRO A 647 -32.95 -2.85 14.68
C PRO A 647 -31.67 -2.32 13.99
N THR A 648 -31.27 -1.08 14.28
CA THR A 648 -30.13 -0.40 13.66
C THR A 648 -28.90 -0.33 14.55
N HIS A 649 -29.00 -0.72 15.84
CA HIS A 649 -27.88 -0.66 16.78
C HIS A 649 -27.16 -2.00 16.83
N ASP A 650 -25.84 -1.94 16.85
CA ASP A 650 -24.96 -3.10 16.97
C ASP A 650 -24.24 -3.03 18.32
N LEU A 651 -24.46 -4.03 19.17
CA LEU A 651 -24.03 -3.96 20.57
C LEU A 651 -22.90 -4.93 20.82
N VAL A 652 -21.85 -4.45 21.49
CA VAL A 652 -20.75 -5.29 21.95
C VAL A 652 -20.89 -5.52 23.45
N LEU A 653 -20.66 -6.78 23.87
CA LEU A 653 -20.69 -7.20 25.26
C LEU A 653 -19.31 -7.68 25.70
N SER A 654 -18.70 -7.00 26.68
CA SER A 654 -17.48 -7.48 27.34
C SER A 654 -17.78 -7.90 28.79
N LEU A 655 -17.28 -9.05 29.21
CA LEU A 655 -17.31 -9.54 30.60
C LEU A 655 -15.93 -9.35 31.21
N LEU A 656 -15.82 -8.50 32.23
CA LEU A 656 -14.58 -8.25 32.96
C LEU A 656 -14.51 -9.07 34.26
N THR A 657 -13.33 -9.59 34.55
CA THR A 657 -12.97 -10.29 35.79
C THR A 657 -12.94 -9.33 37.00
N PRO A 658 -12.87 -9.84 38.24
CA PRO A 658 -12.77 -8.99 39.43
C PRO A 658 -11.50 -8.14 39.55
N ASP A 659 -10.44 -8.52 38.83
CA ASP A 659 -9.18 -7.78 38.68
C ASP A 659 -9.22 -6.77 37.52
N GLY A 660 -10.29 -6.74 36.72
CA GLY A 660 -10.51 -5.76 35.66
C GLY A 660 -10.07 -6.21 34.26
N GLU A 661 -9.60 -7.44 34.12
CA GLU A 661 -9.20 -8.04 32.84
C GLU A 661 -10.43 -8.49 32.03
N THR A 662 -10.37 -8.46 30.71
CA THR A 662 -11.44 -8.99 29.85
C THR A 662 -11.42 -10.52 29.85
N ALA A 663 -12.48 -11.11 30.39
CA ALA A 663 -12.66 -12.57 30.43
C ALA A 663 -13.30 -13.11 29.15
N LEU A 664 -14.17 -12.32 28.52
CA LEU A 664 -14.87 -12.64 27.29
C LEU A 664 -15.33 -11.34 26.64
N GLU A 665 -15.33 -11.29 25.33
CA GLU A 665 -16.01 -10.29 24.52
C GLU A 665 -16.88 -10.99 23.47
N VAL A 666 -18.06 -10.43 23.20
CA VAL A 666 -19.05 -10.99 22.28
C VAL A 666 -19.58 -9.89 21.37
N ASP A 667 -19.33 -10.09 20.07
CA ASP A 667 -19.81 -9.33 18.91
C ASP A 667 -20.07 -10.34 17.77
N GLU A 668 -20.89 -11.36 18.05
CA GLU A 668 -21.08 -12.49 17.13
C GLU A 668 -22.18 -12.22 16.11
N HIS A 669 -23.16 -11.38 16.46
CA HIS A 669 -24.30 -11.05 15.60
C HIS A 669 -24.23 -9.59 15.16
N GLY A 670 -24.96 -9.26 14.10
CA GLY A 670 -24.97 -7.90 13.58
C GLY A 670 -26.12 -7.06 14.14
N ALA A 671 -26.11 -5.77 13.76
CA ALA A 671 -27.13 -4.81 14.17
C ALA A 671 -28.58 -5.31 14.16
N GLY A 672 -29.26 -5.09 15.28
CA GLY A 672 -30.64 -5.50 15.54
C GLY A 672 -30.81 -6.90 16.12
N GLU A 673 -29.75 -7.71 16.13
CA GLU A 673 -29.72 -9.01 16.80
C GLU A 673 -29.16 -8.90 18.22
N ALA A 674 -29.33 -9.95 19.02
CA ALA A 674 -28.95 -9.95 20.43
C ALA A 674 -27.69 -10.77 20.66
N GLU A 675 -26.70 -10.19 21.33
CA GLU A 675 -25.52 -10.90 21.79
C GLU A 675 -25.87 -11.83 22.95
N GLN A 676 -25.40 -13.08 22.86
CA GLN A 676 -25.75 -14.13 23.82
C GLN A 676 -24.55 -14.92 24.29
N VAL A 677 -24.38 -14.97 25.60
CA VAL A 677 -23.50 -15.93 26.26
C VAL A 677 -24.38 -17.04 26.81
N ALA A 678 -24.44 -18.18 26.10
CA ALA A 678 -25.32 -19.29 26.49
C ALA A 678 -24.91 -19.94 27.82
N GLN A 679 -23.60 -20.10 28.05
CA GLN A 679 -23.06 -20.65 29.29
C GLN A 679 -21.62 -20.19 29.51
N PHE A 680 -21.38 -19.45 30.58
CA PHE A 680 -20.02 -19.11 31.04
C PHE A 680 -19.86 -19.51 32.51
N VAL A 681 -18.85 -20.31 32.83
CA VAL A 681 -18.57 -20.75 34.20
C VAL A 681 -17.55 -19.81 34.82
N LEU A 682 -17.95 -19.08 35.85
CA LEU A 682 -17.06 -18.11 36.50
C LEU A 682 -15.86 -18.83 37.15
N PRO A 683 -14.60 -18.48 36.81
CA PRO A 683 -13.43 -19.14 37.38
C PRO A 683 -13.10 -18.70 38.81
N THR A 684 -13.53 -17.50 39.21
CA THR A 684 -13.14 -16.87 40.48
C THR A 684 -14.33 -16.23 41.20
N ASN A 685 -14.24 -16.17 42.53
CA ASN A 685 -15.16 -15.37 43.34
C ASN A 685 -14.81 -13.89 43.20
N GLY A 686 -15.81 -13.01 43.20
CA GLY A 686 -15.58 -11.57 43.30
C GLY A 686 -16.62 -10.76 42.56
N ARG A 687 -16.36 -9.45 42.41
CA ARG A 687 -17.24 -8.53 41.70
C ARG A 687 -16.86 -8.49 40.22
N TRP A 688 -17.70 -9.05 39.38
CA TRP A 688 -17.54 -9.06 37.92
C TRP A 688 -18.27 -7.85 37.29
N GLN A 689 -17.90 -7.49 36.06
CA GLN A 689 -18.57 -6.42 35.31
C GLN A 689 -19.00 -6.87 33.91
N LEU A 690 -20.21 -6.49 33.52
CA LEU A 690 -20.69 -6.55 32.14
C LEU A 690 -20.60 -5.14 31.56
N VAL A 691 -19.74 -4.96 30.57
CA VAL A 691 -19.55 -3.71 29.84
C VAL A 691 -20.35 -3.81 28.55
N VAL A 692 -21.15 -2.78 28.31
CA VAL A 692 -21.99 -2.64 27.13
C VAL A 692 -21.54 -1.42 26.36
N GLU A 693 -21.33 -1.58 25.06
CA GLU A 693 -21.02 -0.49 24.14
C GLU A 693 -21.72 -0.71 22.78
N GLU A 694 -21.68 0.32 21.95
CA GLU A 694 -22.20 0.28 20.59
C GLU A 694 -21.01 0.29 19.62
N PHE A 695 -21.01 -0.64 18.67
CA PHE A 695 -19.85 -0.93 17.81
C PHE A 695 -19.37 0.30 17.02
N PHE A 696 -20.28 1.17 16.57
CA PHE A 696 -19.98 2.38 15.80
C PHE A 696 -19.98 3.64 16.67
N ALA A 697 -19.89 3.48 17.99
CA ALA A 697 -19.93 4.55 18.97
C ALA A 697 -21.18 5.45 18.88
N GLN A 698 -22.28 4.96 18.31
CA GLN A 698 -23.53 5.70 18.20
C GLN A 698 -24.33 5.67 19.51
N PRO A 699 -25.25 6.63 19.74
CA PRO A 699 -26.14 6.56 20.88
C PRO A 699 -27.13 5.39 20.69
N ALA A 700 -27.20 4.49 21.67
CA ALA A 700 -28.04 3.29 21.58
C ALA A 700 -28.77 2.96 22.89
N ASP A 701 -30.01 2.51 22.76
CA ASP A 701 -30.81 1.98 23.86
C ASP A 701 -30.77 0.44 23.82
N TYR A 702 -30.48 -0.19 24.96
CA TYR A 702 -30.27 -1.65 25.05
C TYR A 702 -31.05 -2.28 26.22
N GLN A 703 -31.25 -3.59 26.14
CA GLN A 703 -31.79 -4.44 27.18
C GLN A 703 -30.76 -5.53 27.55
N LEU A 704 -30.27 -5.53 28.79
CA LEU A 704 -29.29 -6.49 29.28
C LEU A 704 -29.92 -7.42 30.32
N THR A 705 -29.77 -8.73 30.14
CA THR A 705 -30.28 -9.78 31.03
C THR A 705 -29.15 -10.67 31.52
N LEU A 706 -29.12 -10.95 32.82
CA LEU A 706 -28.19 -11.88 33.45
C LEU A 706 -28.96 -12.97 34.20
N ASN A 707 -28.76 -14.24 33.83
CA ASN A 707 -29.46 -15.41 34.38
C ASN A 707 -28.49 -16.50 34.84
N PHE A 708 -29.02 -17.49 35.56
CA PHE A 708 -28.35 -18.78 35.73
C PHE A 708 -28.43 -19.57 34.43
N ALA A 709 -27.30 -20.15 34.00
CA ALA A 709 -27.33 -21.16 32.96
C ALA A 709 -27.79 -22.52 33.55
N PRO A 710 -28.66 -23.27 32.85
CA PRO A 710 -29.27 -24.51 33.34
C PRO A 710 -28.31 -25.69 33.52
#